data_AF-A0A367ZPL3-F1
#
_entry.id   AF-A0A367ZPL3-F1
#
_cell.length_a   1.000
_cell.length_b   1.000
_cell.length_c   1.000
_cell.angle_alpha   90.00
_cell.angle_beta   90.00
_cell.angle_gamma   90.00
#
_symmetry.space_group_name_H-M   'P 1'
#
loop_
_entity.id
_entity.type
_entity.pdbx_description
1 polymer ?
#
loop_
_entity_poly.entity_id
_entity_poly.type
_entity_poly.pdbx_seq_one_letter_code
_entity_poly.pdbx_strand_id
1 'polypeptide(L)'
;MKRFMGCLMIVAVAAWFFPLWAAPGQTGGETQGIFQVDPEKSEILDLAPGLADRFRLQFVSVTVDQPTFWPNEDVHLKVAMPARPMDKIKVTLARKNAAPRDLGEFRLNDGGLLLETIMSGAKKPLEVGEYRVEVKTADGAFKGDATFAVIEGSLGAVSFAYEFQQLTSPQALEEARAGWFLGNAAGVGARWGNGLNVKNELRVFNQPFNGPVTLKTRCLLPGCDGCEAGPSQQLTMKKGELAAVLQVGGHSGPFELEVITEKGNVRHLFGRSGHVERQVSLISSGFTNRFKATVAPYENTVAVPGRDIYLLKEEGQADAPFALDSALTGDDGAGRITARVDLEGVKAWRLVPKADGRFAVEPLSMSGRLKKGDEVTFAVAGPYSFVAIGGWETRIGEEKKPEKILHQAWAMLFTPSALRVKLETPKQAAPEREITVTIDTFDRASGKPRSVWGMLEVFDNRVANRSPKDPLISATGDSFRDAAAGLSQWEDQTGYRHQIRKGKRLSLPQPGVQAAPSPSMMMSDEAFSGQATALDIEMEKSAPAPAMARSLGGAAAMAGAPGGAAEEAPPAAENPEVIRVGEKKVVCCQLVKTDAAGRARVTVKLPPQSGRCKARFVALSGFDWLEAINDVDVGRRGGTVELSAPALLLKGAQVSLRAFATCEGGAGQLKVSGAGLARPLTFAVPAGGQEFQVPLVGTGGSGELLAELTKADGTLIDRRAIPLRDASEFPVTFSELIVSEGKPITVPAKHAVSVFAHPGQLLRGMTMTIVTTMKSWFGHSEALSAMAAIDAMLLRSFAEGLLEDDGLRSTIKADLDKAIKDLDETFYDRQTRLMRPYPGLDGTPLWSVWVLKNLLQVTNTLSGHAALKAEFATLLDRAGRLAEELTTELGRRKISTEEVGLFTPGATDGDLIPVVVDGKVVHRAVTDAAVVNWFVKEMAPALDLGGSSDLRDLNERFVKNYDKFRFLRAFERTGPLYYLLLNAKALYLQKDPSFDRLFRTIARGMILTGEPGLVQGPAMLGGVYGAPQTVVKFLDLLITMAREKAGQPAGQVVVDIEGQPRATHSLGATPIRFTTEQTSARLTMPSHAIALIERSQPLLMSEYLTTAGFFRVRTDATTLSVGEARTLTIDLDQSRDPIEYYAVIALPSVVTLRQTEDILADYRGQLLYGQKASGGERIQFLTVPFRGRHTLSLVIEGALPGRSHGFVMVRHQGNPAIIQTLEIPAITCR
;
A
#
# COMPACT_ATOMS: atom_id res chain seq x y z
N MET A 1 -77.15 57.97 -0.59
CA MET A 1 -77.01 59.35 -1.11
C MET A 1 -75.73 59.98 -0.55
N LYS A 2 -75.06 60.83 -1.34
CA LYS A 2 -74.13 61.94 -0.97
C LYS A 2 -73.38 61.93 0.40
N ARG A 3 -72.03 61.80 0.34
CA ARG A 3 -70.98 62.51 1.15
C ARG A 3 -70.96 62.27 2.68
N PHE A 4 -69.94 62.59 3.49
CA PHE A 4 -68.52 63.02 3.37
C PHE A 4 -67.68 61.96 4.15
N MET A 5 -66.49 61.45 3.76
CA MET A 5 -65.18 62.08 3.46
C MET A 5 -64.47 62.71 4.69
N GLY A 6 -63.40 62.06 5.18
CA GLY A 6 -62.72 62.44 6.43
C GLY A 6 -61.44 61.65 6.79
N CYS A 7 -60.57 61.36 5.81
CA CYS A 7 -59.11 61.10 5.92
C CYS A 7 -58.52 60.22 7.06
N LEU A 8 -57.99 59.03 6.70
CA LEU A 8 -56.51 58.84 6.63
C LEU A 8 -56.08 57.60 5.81
N MET A 9 -54.95 57.74 5.12
CA MET A 9 -54.03 56.73 4.55
C MET A 9 -54.55 55.58 3.66
N ILE A 10 -54.12 55.65 2.38
CA ILE A 10 -53.99 54.56 1.40
C ILE A 10 -52.75 53.72 1.80
N VAL A 11 -52.68 52.38 1.85
CA VAL A 11 -53.28 51.24 1.12
C VAL A 11 -52.47 50.78 -0.13
N ALA A 12 -51.87 49.59 0.04
CA ALA A 12 -51.64 48.50 -0.94
C ALA A 12 -50.30 48.41 -1.71
N VAL A 13 -49.81 47.22 -2.10
CA VAL A 13 -50.04 45.82 -1.66
C VAL A 13 -48.82 45.00 -2.13
N ALA A 14 -48.24 44.13 -1.29
CA ALA A 14 -47.29 43.08 -1.70
C ALA A 14 -47.03 42.02 -0.59
N ALA A 15 -48.05 41.60 0.16
CA ALA A 15 -47.88 40.61 1.23
C ALA A 15 -49.09 39.68 1.36
N TRP A 16 -48.98 38.49 0.76
CA TRP A 16 -49.60 37.19 1.10
C TRP A 16 -48.90 36.14 0.21
N PHE A 17 -48.90 34.86 0.62
CA PHE A 17 -48.03 33.79 0.09
C PHE A 17 -46.52 33.93 0.36
N PHE A 18 -46.16 33.92 1.65
CA PHE A 18 -45.02 33.10 2.10
C PHE A 18 -45.51 32.22 3.26
N PRO A 19 -45.28 30.89 3.24
CA PRO A 19 -45.43 30.10 4.45
C PRO A 19 -44.30 30.50 5.41
N LEU A 20 -44.66 30.85 6.65
CA LEU A 20 -43.68 31.02 7.72
C LEU A 20 -43.07 29.65 8.04
N TRP A 21 -41.95 29.34 7.38
CA TRP A 21 -40.98 28.38 7.91
C TRP A 21 -40.47 28.94 9.23
N ALA A 22 -41.08 28.52 10.32
CA ALA A 22 -40.44 28.59 11.62
C ALA A 22 -39.10 27.85 11.49
N ALA A 23 -37.99 28.54 11.73
CA ALA A 23 -36.72 27.86 11.89
C ALA A 23 -36.88 26.80 12.99
N PRO A 24 -36.36 25.56 12.81
CA PRO A 24 -36.45 24.54 13.85
C PRO A 24 -35.79 25.08 15.12
N GLY A 25 -36.60 25.26 16.17
CA GLY A 25 -36.13 25.87 17.42
C GLY A 25 -34.98 25.06 18.00
N GLN A 26 -33.89 25.73 18.35
CA GLN A 26 -32.74 25.07 18.97
C GLN A 26 -33.10 24.58 20.38
N THR A 27 -33.56 23.34 20.48
CA THR A 27 -33.64 22.57 21.72
C THR A 27 -32.23 22.13 22.15
N GLY A 28 -31.38 23.11 22.43
CA GLY A 28 -29.95 22.92 22.67
C GLY A 28 -29.64 22.48 24.09
N GLY A 29 -29.58 21.17 24.33
CA GLY A 29 -28.86 20.62 25.48
C GLY A 29 -27.34 20.78 25.34
N GLU A 30 -26.62 20.72 26.45
CA GLU A 30 -25.16 20.81 26.51
C GLU A 30 -24.53 19.54 25.91
N THR A 31 -23.38 19.64 25.24
CA THR A 31 -22.65 18.45 24.76
C THR A 31 -21.58 18.05 25.76
N GLN A 32 -21.81 16.96 26.50
CA GLN A 32 -20.87 16.39 27.47
C GLN A 32 -20.34 15.04 26.96
N GLY A 33 -19.08 15.04 26.51
CA GLY A 33 -18.39 13.84 26.03
C GLY A 33 -19.02 13.25 24.75
N ILE A 34 -19.66 12.10 24.87
CA ILE A 34 -20.33 11.40 23.74
C ILE A 34 -21.84 11.69 23.65
N PHE A 35 -22.39 12.50 24.56
CA PHE A 35 -23.82 12.76 24.67
C PHE A 35 -24.17 14.24 24.57
N GLN A 36 -25.41 14.52 24.14
CA GLN A 36 -26.10 15.77 24.44
C GLN A 36 -26.99 15.56 25.68
N VAL A 37 -26.92 16.47 26.65
CA VAL A 37 -27.53 16.32 27.98
C VAL A 37 -28.22 17.60 28.43
N ASP A 38 -29.13 17.44 29.40
CA ASP A 38 -29.73 18.50 30.20
C ASP A 38 -29.22 18.33 31.64
N PRO A 39 -28.20 19.10 32.07
CA PRO A 39 -27.61 18.93 33.40
C PRO A 39 -28.59 19.25 34.54
N GLU A 40 -29.45 20.27 34.35
CA GLU A 40 -30.42 20.71 35.36
C GLU A 40 -31.48 19.65 35.65
N LYS A 41 -31.96 18.95 34.62
CA LYS A 41 -32.88 17.81 34.77
C LYS A 41 -32.14 16.49 35.06
N SER A 42 -30.83 16.47 34.87
CA SER A 42 -30.00 15.26 34.85
C SER A 42 -30.55 14.23 33.86
N GLU A 43 -30.84 14.67 32.63
CA GLU A 43 -31.31 13.82 31.54
C GLU A 43 -30.27 13.75 30.41
N ILE A 44 -30.03 12.56 29.87
CA ILE A 44 -29.33 12.41 28.59
C ILE A 44 -30.37 12.58 27.47
N LEU A 45 -30.18 13.51 26.55
CA LEU A 45 -31.15 13.80 25.49
C LEU A 45 -30.93 12.88 24.28
N ASP A 46 -29.74 12.95 23.67
CA ASP A 46 -29.32 12.16 22.51
C ASP A 46 -27.79 11.95 22.50
N LEU A 47 -27.26 11.31 21.47
CA LEU A 47 -25.82 11.31 21.17
C LEU A 47 -25.30 12.72 20.84
N ALA A 48 -24.00 12.94 21.06
CA ALA A 48 -23.34 14.18 20.68
C ALA A 48 -23.46 14.43 19.14
N PRO A 49 -23.79 15.66 18.70
CA PRO A 49 -23.93 15.99 17.29
C PRO A 49 -22.70 15.59 16.44
N GLY A 50 -22.94 14.95 15.30
CA GLY A 50 -21.89 14.48 14.40
C GLY A 50 -21.09 13.25 14.89
N LEU A 51 -21.42 12.66 16.04
CA LEU A 51 -20.76 11.44 16.52
C LEU A 51 -20.85 10.29 15.51
N ALA A 52 -22.02 10.09 14.90
CA ALA A 52 -22.26 9.01 13.95
C ALA A 52 -21.49 9.17 12.63
N ASP A 53 -21.17 10.40 12.22
CA ASP A 53 -20.44 10.65 10.97
C ASP A 53 -18.96 10.21 11.03
N ARG A 54 -18.43 10.03 12.24
CA ARG A 54 -17.09 9.45 12.49
C ARG A 54 -16.99 7.97 12.15
N PHE A 55 -18.11 7.29 11.95
CA PHE A 55 -18.17 5.87 11.62
C PHE A 55 -18.46 5.69 10.13
N ARG A 56 -17.44 5.31 9.36
CA ARG A 56 -17.52 5.03 7.93
C ARG A 56 -16.79 3.73 7.61
N LEU A 57 -17.36 2.87 6.78
CA LEU A 57 -16.82 1.55 6.42
C LEU A 57 -16.77 1.40 4.90
N GLN A 58 -15.59 1.59 4.31
CA GLN A 58 -15.36 1.49 2.86
C GLN A 58 -15.20 0.02 2.44
N PHE A 59 -16.25 -0.78 2.64
CA PHE A 59 -16.29 -2.23 2.43
C PHE A 59 -16.25 -2.67 0.95
N VAL A 60 -15.14 -2.36 0.28
CA VAL A 60 -14.80 -2.78 -1.09
C VAL A 60 -13.45 -3.50 -1.08
N SER A 61 -13.35 -4.54 -1.88
CA SER A 61 -12.09 -5.14 -2.29
C SER A 61 -11.93 -5.08 -3.79
N VAL A 62 -10.77 -4.60 -4.22
CA VAL A 62 -10.31 -4.64 -5.61
C VAL A 62 -8.96 -5.35 -5.57
N THR A 63 -8.86 -6.46 -6.29
CA THR A 63 -7.61 -7.21 -6.44
C THR A 63 -7.51 -7.73 -7.87
N VAL A 64 -6.31 -8.11 -8.28
CA VAL A 64 -6.07 -8.91 -9.47
C VAL A 64 -5.60 -10.31 -9.06
N ASP A 65 -5.71 -11.29 -9.94
CA ASP A 65 -5.36 -12.69 -9.67
C ASP A 65 -3.87 -12.87 -9.33
N GLN A 66 -2.97 -12.02 -9.82
CA GLN A 66 -1.58 -11.91 -9.37
C GLN A 66 -1.07 -10.46 -9.44
N PRO A 67 -0.01 -10.07 -8.72
CA PRO A 67 0.64 -8.77 -8.90
C PRO A 67 1.74 -8.79 -9.98
N THR A 68 2.08 -9.98 -10.49
CA THR A 68 3.22 -10.23 -11.40
C THR A 68 2.78 -11.17 -12.52
N PHE A 69 2.42 -10.64 -13.69
CA PHE A 69 1.93 -11.43 -14.83
C PHE A 69 3.01 -11.70 -15.87
N TRP A 70 2.92 -12.84 -16.55
CA TRP A 70 3.64 -13.04 -17.82
C TRP A 70 2.90 -12.40 -19.01
N PRO A 71 3.59 -11.99 -20.08
CA PRO A 71 2.95 -11.38 -21.25
C PRO A 71 1.91 -12.26 -21.94
N ASN A 72 1.97 -13.59 -21.75
CA ASN A 72 1.08 -14.57 -22.38
C ASN A 72 -0.01 -15.13 -21.44
N GLU A 73 -0.17 -14.58 -20.23
CA GLU A 73 -1.27 -14.95 -19.32
C GLU A 73 -2.41 -13.90 -19.38
N ASP A 74 -3.62 -14.32 -19.01
CA ASP A 74 -4.80 -13.45 -18.93
C ASP A 74 -4.88 -12.82 -17.52
N VAL A 75 -5.27 -11.54 -17.43
CA VAL A 75 -5.36 -10.76 -16.18
C VAL A 75 -6.82 -10.67 -15.74
N HIS A 76 -7.12 -11.14 -14.53
CA HIS A 76 -8.48 -11.16 -13.98
C HIS A 76 -8.66 -10.15 -12.85
N LEU A 77 -9.55 -9.19 -13.07
CA LEU A 77 -10.02 -8.25 -12.06
C LEU A 77 -11.02 -8.96 -11.14
N LYS A 78 -10.69 -9.07 -9.86
CA LYS A 78 -11.53 -9.55 -8.75
C LYS A 78 -12.09 -8.34 -7.99
N VAL A 79 -13.41 -8.15 -7.99
CA VAL A 79 -14.07 -7.13 -7.15
C VAL A 79 -15.04 -7.80 -6.17
N ALA A 80 -15.02 -7.37 -4.91
CA ALA A 80 -15.99 -7.76 -3.91
C ALA A 80 -16.54 -6.54 -3.16
N MET A 81 -17.85 -6.34 -3.23
CA MET A 81 -18.64 -5.42 -2.41
C MET A 81 -19.85 -6.20 -1.86
N PRO A 82 -19.66 -7.22 -1.00
CA PRO A 82 -20.72 -8.19 -0.67
C PRO A 82 -21.90 -7.63 0.13
N ALA A 83 -21.80 -6.39 0.63
CA ALA A 83 -22.92 -5.63 1.20
C ALA A 83 -23.76 -4.88 0.13
N ARG A 84 -23.28 -4.81 -1.13
CA ARG A 84 -23.89 -4.10 -2.28
C ARG A 84 -24.10 -5.04 -3.48
N PRO A 85 -24.95 -6.08 -3.37
CA PRO A 85 -25.24 -7.00 -4.47
C PRO A 85 -25.95 -6.31 -5.66
N MET A 86 -25.75 -6.83 -6.87
CA MET A 86 -26.36 -6.35 -8.12
C MET A 86 -26.02 -4.90 -8.54
N ASP A 87 -25.05 -4.24 -7.89
CA ASP A 87 -24.67 -2.86 -8.17
C ASP A 87 -23.84 -2.70 -9.46
N LYS A 88 -23.83 -1.47 -9.99
CA LYS A 88 -23.02 -1.06 -11.14
C LYS A 88 -21.71 -0.43 -10.70
N ILE A 89 -20.61 -0.85 -11.35
CA ILE A 89 -19.27 -0.28 -11.17
C ILE A 89 -18.66 0.10 -12.52
N LYS A 90 -17.85 1.16 -12.54
CA LYS A 90 -17.01 1.57 -13.68
C LYS A 90 -15.59 1.12 -13.43
N VAL A 91 -14.94 0.60 -14.47
CA VAL A 91 -13.57 0.08 -14.41
C VAL A 91 -12.69 0.89 -15.36
N THR A 92 -11.56 1.39 -14.86
CA THR A 92 -10.56 2.12 -15.66
C THR A 92 -9.20 1.47 -15.50
N LEU A 93 -8.52 1.20 -16.61
CA LEU A 93 -7.19 0.58 -16.66
C LEU A 93 -6.18 1.57 -17.24
N ALA A 94 -5.06 1.77 -16.55
CA ALA A 94 -3.95 2.61 -17.01
C ALA A 94 -2.63 1.82 -16.94
N ARG A 95 -1.82 1.88 -18.00
CA ARG A 95 -0.36 1.68 -17.90
C ARG A 95 0.21 2.99 -17.35
N LYS A 96 1.19 2.95 -16.44
CA LYS A 96 1.65 4.12 -15.66
C LYS A 96 2.00 5.37 -16.50
N ASN A 97 2.62 5.16 -17.67
CA ASN A 97 2.99 6.19 -18.63
C ASN A 97 2.07 6.20 -19.87
N ALA A 98 0.77 5.96 -19.67
CA ALA A 98 -0.26 5.96 -20.72
C ALA A 98 -1.52 6.70 -20.25
N ALA A 99 -2.40 7.01 -21.20
CA ALA A 99 -3.74 7.49 -20.89
C ALA A 99 -4.53 6.40 -20.15
N PRO A 100 -5.27 6.73 -19.07
CA PRO A 100 -6.25 5.82 -18.51
C PRO A 100 -7.32 5.50 -19.56
N ARG A 101 -7.68 4.22 -19.68
CA ARG A 101 -8.68 3.69 -20.62
C ARG A 101 -9.90 3.21 -19.83
N ASP A 102 -11.07 3.69 -20.21
CA ASP A 102 -12.34 3.24 -19.64
C ASP A 102 -12.68 1.86 -20.24
N LEU A 103 -12.94 0.87 -19.38
CA LEU A 103 -13.35 -0.48 -19.80
C LEU A 103 -14.88 -0.66 -19.78
N GLY A 104 -15.63 0.35 -19.30
CA GLY A 104 -17.09 0.37 -19.29
C GLY A 104 -17.74 0.15 -17.92
N GLU A 105 -19.07 0.02 -17.94
CA GLU A 105 -19.88 -0.33 -16.77
C GLU A 105 -20.07 -1.85 -16.67
N PHE A 106 -19.61 -2.41 -15.56
CA PHE A 106 -19.83 -3.81 -15.18
C PHE A 106 -20.87 -3.89 -14.05
N ARG A 107 -21.44 -5.08 -13.83
CA ARG A 107 -22.45 -5.31 -12.80
C ARG A 107 -22.05 -6.46 -11.89
N LEU A 108 -22.08 -6.22 -10.57
CA LEU A 108 -21.85 -7.25 -9.58
C LEU A 108 -22.97 -8.30 -9.60
N ASN A 109 -22.68 -9.53 -9.18
CA ASN A 109 -23.69 -10.58 -9.02
C ASN A 109 -24.55 -10.37 -7.76
N ASP A 110 -25.47 -11.30 -7.50
CA ASP A 110 -26.37 -11.30 -6.34
C ASP A 110 -25.67 -11.56 -4.99
N GLY A 111 -24.37 -11.86 -5.01
CA GLY A 111 -23.48 -11.86 -3.83
C GLY A 111 -22.54 -10.65 -3.73
N GLY A 112 -22.68 -9.64 -4.61
CA GLY A 112 -21.82 -8.46 -4.64
C GLY A 112 -20.40 -8.71 -5.17
N LEU A 113 -20.21 -9.75 -5.99
CA LEU A 113 -18.90 -10.12 -6.55
C LEU A 113 -18.84 -9.88 -8.07
N LEU A 114 -17.64 -9.63 -8.58
CA LEU A 114 -17.31 -9.63 -10.01
C LEU A 114 -15.96 -10.31 -10.25
N LEU A 115 -15.85 -11.00 -11.38
CA LEU A 115 -14.60 -11.49 -11.94
C LEU A 115 -14.61 -11.24 -13.45
N GLU A 116 -13.66 -10.47 -13.98
CA GLU A 116 -13.60 -10.09 -15.40
C GLU A 116 -12.16 -10.13 -15.93
N THR A 117 -11.98 -10.64 -17.16
CA THR A 117 -10.67 -10.67 -17.84
C THR A 117 -10.40 -9.30 -18.49
N ILE A 118 -9.63 -8.44 -17.80
CA ILE A 118 -9.37 -7.04 -18.23
C ILE A 118 -8.22 -6.91 -19.24
N MET A 119 -7.33 -7.89 -19.32
CA MET A 119 -6.28 -8.01 -20.34
C MET A 119 -6.12 -9.49 -20.70
N SER A 120 -5.77 -9.81 -21.95
CA SER A 120 -5.66 -11.21 -22.38
C SER A 120 -4.36 -11.50 -23.15
N GLY A 121 -3.34 -11.95 -22.41
CA GLY A 121 -2.07 -12.39 -22.97
C GLY A 121 -2.20 -13.63 -23.86
N ALA A 122 -3.22 -14.46 -23.64
CA ALA A 122 -3.50 -15.63 -24.47
C ALA A 122 -3.91 -15.27 -25.91
N LYS A 123 -4.42 -14.04 -26.14
CA LYS A 123 -4.77 -13.53 -27.48
C LYS A 123 -3.65 -12.74 -28.14
N LYS A 124 -2.89 -11.97 -27.36
CA LYS A 124 -1.74 -11.18 -27.83
C LYS A 124 -0.81 -10.88 -26.64
N PRO A 125 0.52 -11.00 -26.78
CA PRO A 125 1.47 -10.60 -25.74
C PRO A 125 1.19 -9.21 -25.17
N LEU A 126 1.05 -9.12 -23.86
CA LEU A 126 0.84 -7.88 -23.12
C LEU A 126 2.12 -7.04 -23.09
N GLU A 127 1.99 -5.71 -23.10
CA GLU A 127 3.15 -4.81 -23.01
C GLU A 127 3.74 -4.81 -21.59
N VAL A 128 5.05 -4.98 -21.49
CA VAL A 128 5.81 -5.09 -20.23
C VAL A 128 5.96 -3.73 -19.54
N GLY A 129 5.48 -3.64 -18.30
CA GLY A 129 5.46 -2.41 -17.50
C GLY A 129 4.47 -2.45 -16.32
N GLU A 130 4.36 -1.32 -15.62
CA GLU A 130 3.46 -1.10 -14.47
C GLU A 130 2.04 -0.70 -14.92
N TYR A 131 1.02 -1.28 -14.28
CA TYR A 131 -0.41 -1.01 -14.52
C TYR A 131 -1.17 -0.73 -13.21
N ARG A 132 -2.21 0.10 -13.30
CA ARG A 132 -3.22 0.34 -12.25
C ARG A 132 -4.61 0.09 -12.84
N VAL A 133 -5.44 -0.69 -12.13
CA VAL A 133 -6.88 -0.79 -12.39
C VAL A 133 -7.65 -0.13 -11.25
N GLU A 134 -8.56 0.77 -11.61
CA GLU A 134 -9.39 1.54 -10.69
C GLU A 134 -10.86 1.16 -10.89
N VAL A 135 -11.59 1.01 -9.78
CA VAL A 135 -13.01 0.67 -9.74
C VAL A 135 -13.77 1.72 -8.95
N LYS A 136 -14.89 2.20 -9.48
CA LYS A 136 -15.77 3.17 -8.81
C LYS A 136 -17.23 2.78 -8.96
N THR A 137 -18.03 2.84 -7.89
CA THR A 137 -19.48 2.62 -7.97
C THR A 137 -20.19 3.69 -8.78
N ALA A 138 -21.35 3.37 -9.37
CA ALA A 138 -22.09 4.32 -10.21
C ALA A 138 -22.63 5.55 -9.44
N ASP A 139 -22.86 5.43 -8.12
CA ASP A 139 -23.17 6.54 -7.21
C ASP A 139 -21.91 7.34 -6.77
N GLY A 140 -20.73 6.85 -7.10
CA GLY A 140 -19.44 7.40 -6.70
C GLY A 140 -19.06 7.25 -5.23
N ALA A 141 -19.86 6.56 -4.41
CA ALA A 141 -19.67 6.46 -2.96
C ALA A 141 -18.50 5.54 -2.54
N PHE A 142 -18.08 4.61 -3.41
CA PHE A 142 -16.93 3.73 -3.17
C PHE A 142 -15.95 3.82 -4.35
N LYS A 143 -14.67 4.02 -4.05
CA LYS A 143 -13.53 3.79 -4.95
C LYS A 143 -12.63 2.71 -4.35
N GLY A 144 -11.99 1.93 -5.20
CA GLY A 144 -10.88 1.04 -4.86
C GLY A 144 -10.02 0.77 -6.09
N ASP A 145 -8.80 0.31 -5.90
CA ASP A 145 -7.84 0.08 -6.98
C ASP A 145 -6.85 -1.03 -6.64
N ALA A 146 -6.20 -1.56 -7.68
CA ALA A 146 -5.09 -2.50 -7.57
C ALA A 146 -4.00 -2.19 -8.60
N THR A 147 -2.74 -2.41 -8.24
CA THR A 147 -1.58 -2.33 -9.13
C THR A 147 -1.01 -3.71 -9.47
N PHE A 148 -0.37 -3.83 -10.63
CA PHE A 148 0.37 -5.02 -11.06
C PHE A 148 1.43 -4.68 -12.10
N ALA A 149 2.40 -5.58 -12.27
CA ALA A 149 3.36 -5.54 -13.38
C ALA A 149 3.15 -6.69 -14.35
N VAL A 150 3.40 -6.41 -15.64
CA VAL A 150 3.67 -7.43 -16.65
C VAL A 150 5.19 -7.52 -16.81
N ILE A 151 5.78 -8.69 -16.55
CA ILE A 151 7.22 -8.98 -16.68
C ILE A 151 7.44 -10.37 -17.29
N GLU A 152 8.62 -10.64 -17.82
CA GLU A 152 8.96 -11.95 -18.40
C GLU A 152 10.05 -12.68 -17.59
N GLY A 153 9.91 -13.99 -17.46
CA GLY A 153 10.63 -14.81 -16.49
C GLY A 153 10.05 -16.23 -16.36
N SER A 154 10.54 -17.02 -15.40
CA SER A 154 10.08 -18.40 -15.16
C SER A 154 9.91 -18.71 -13.66
N LEU A 155 9.27 -19.84 -13.32
CA LEU A 155 9.17 -20.31 -11.94
C LEU A 155 10.52 -20.87 -11.46
N GLY A 156 10.92 -20.48 -10.25
CA GLY A 156 12.08 -21.08 -9.58
C GLY A 156 11.82 -22.51 -9.11
N ALA A 157 12.89 -23.16 -8.66
CA ALA A 157 12.82 -24.51 -8.09
C ALA A 157 12.33 -24.51 -6.62
N VAL A 158 12.55 -23.40 -5.89
CA VAL A 158 12.39 -23.31 -4.42
C VAL A 158 11.01 -22.77 -4.03
N SER A 159 10.36 -23.33 -3.00
CA SER A 159 9.10 -22.84 -2.44
C SER A 159 8.93 -23.13 -0.94
N PHE A 160 8.01 -22.41 -0.29
CA PHE A 160 7.53 -22.73 1.06
C PHE A 160 6.33 -23.68 0.98
N ALA A 161 6.34 -24.79 1.71
CA ALA A 161 5.27 -25.79 1.61
C ALA A 161 3.91 -25.27 2.12
N TYR A 162 3.91 -24.54 3.24
CA TYR A 162 2.69 -24.10 3.92
C TYR A 162 2.55 -22.58 3.94
N GLU A 163 1.31 -22.11 4.07
CA GLU A 163 1.01 -20.69 4.27
C GLU A 163 1.48 -20.25 5.66
N PHE A 164 2.09 -19.07 5.77
CA PHE A 164 2.58 -18.54 7.04
C PHE A 164 1.42 -18.01 7.90
N GLN A 165 1.03 -18.78 8.93
CA GLN A 165 0.02 -18.36 9.89
C GLN A 165 0.46 -17.15 10.73
N GLN A 166 -0.44 -16.19 10.95
CA GLN A 166 -0.24 -15.05 11.85
C GLN A 166 -0.48 -15.51 13.30
N LEU A 167 0.57 -15.50 14.14
CA LEU A 167 0.53 -16.02 15.51
C LEU A 167 0.63 -14.90 16.55
N THR A 168 -0.14 -14.99 17.63
CA THR A 168 -0.14 -14.00 18.74
C THR A 168 0.77 -14.36 19.90
N SER A 169 1.44 -15.52 19.87
CA SER A 169 2.43 -15.93 20.88
C SER A 169 3.56 -16.74 20.25
N PRO A 170 4.76 -16.78 20.87
CA PRO A 170 5.85 -17.61 20.37
C PRO A 170 5.60 -19.11 20.62
N GLN A 171 4.86 -19.49 21.67
CA GLN A 171 4.55 -20.90 21.95
C GLN A 171 3.69 -21.53 20.85
N ALA A 172 2.78 -20.77 20.24
CA ALA A 172 1.99 -21.24 19.10
C ALA A 172 2.86 -21.60 17.87
N LEU A 173 4.09 -21.09 17.78
CA LEU A 173 5.04 -21.44 16.73
C LEU A 173 5.55 -22.89 16.88
N GLU A 174 5.53 -23.47 18.08
CA GLU A 174 5.93 -24.87 18.30
C GLU A 174 4.90 -25.84 17.70
N GLU A 175 3.61 -25.55 17.85
CA GLU A 175 2.50 -26.36 17.32
C GLU A 175 2.22 -26.12 15.82
N ALA A 176 2.38 -24.89 15.34
CA ALA A 176 2.09 -24.53 13.95
C ALA A 176 3.02 -25.26 12.95
N ARG A 177 2.48 -25.69 11.79
CA ARG A 177 3.31 -26.23 10.69
C ARG A 177 4.13 -25.16 10.00
N ALA A 178 3.55 -23.97 9.87
CA ALA A 178 4.24 -22.75 9.48
C ALA A 178 3.55 -21.54 10.12
N GLY A 179 4.33 -20.52 10.42
CA GLY A 179 3.82 -19.31 11.04
C GLY A 179 4.92 -18.30 11.35
N TRP A 180 4.49 -17.13 11.82
CA TRP A 180 5.37 -16.07 12.27
C TRP A 180 4.81 -15.32 13.47
N PHE A 181 5.71 -14.79 14.28
CA PHE A 181 5.41 -13.97 15.46
C PHE A 181 6.44 -12.84 15.56
N LEU A 182 5.98 -11.58 15.61
CA LEU A 182 6.82 -10.40 15.75
C LEU A 182 6.81 -9.94 17.22
N GLY A 183 7.79 -10.41 17.99
CA GLY A 183 7.86 -10.20 19.43
C GLY A 183 9.12 -10.81 20.05
N ASN A 184 9.40 -10.46 21.30
CA ASN A 184 10.72 -10.68 21.92
C ASN A 184 10.86 -12.06 22.60
N ALA A 185 10.57 -13.13 21.85
CA ALA A 185 10.50 -14.50 22.36
C ALA A 185 11.81 -15.02 23.00
N ALA A 186 12.96 -14.51 22.54
CA ALA A 186 14.29 -14.99 22.90
C ALA A 186 15.21 -13.89 23.52
N GLY A 187 14.64 -12.78 23.99
CA GLY A 187 15.40 -11.68 24.61
C GLY A 187 16.24 -10.83 23.64
N VAL A 188 16.05 -10.99 22.33
CA VAL A 188 16.74 -10.24 21.27
C VAL A 188 16.25 -8.78 21.21
N GLY A 189 16.83 -7.95 22.09
CA GLY A 189 16.71 -6.49 22.07
C GLY A 189 15.95 -5.90 23.27
N ALA A 190 16.28 -4.65 23.61
CA ALA A 190 15.78 -3.95 24.80
C ALA A 190 14.39 -3.29 24.66
N ARG A 191 13.66 -3.54 23.56
CA ARG A 191 12.31 -3.03 23.30
C ARG A 191 11.44 -4.11 22.65
N TRP A 192 10.13 -4.03 22.85
CA TRP A 192 9.15 -4.88 22.16
C TRP A 192 9.22 -4.69 20.64
N GLY A 193 8.98 -5.77 19.88
CA GLY A 193 8.88 -5.73 18.42
C GLY A 193 10.19 -5.84 17.62
N ASN A 194 11.34 -6.06 18.28
CA ASN A 194 12.66 -6.14 17.63
C ASN A 194 13.05 -7.54 17.10
N GLY A 195 12.23 -8.57 17.33
CA GLY A 195 12.49 -9.96 16.92
C GLY A 195 11.37 -10.53 16.05
N LEU A 196 11.74 -11.07 14.89
CA LEU A 196 10.85 -11.72 13.93
C LEU A 196 11.11 -13.24 13.95
N ASN A 197 10.18 -13.98 14.54
CA ASN A 197 10.26 -15.42 14.74
C ASN A 197 9.50 -16.10 13.60
N VAL A 198 10.10 -17.07 12.92
CA VAL A 198 9.54 -17.69 11.69
C VAL A 198 9.71 -19.21 11.69
N LYS A 199 8.72 -19.92 11.13
CA LYS A 199 8.75 -21.38 10.93
C LYS A 199 8.05 -21.78 9.62
N ASN A 200 8.62 -22.71 8.85
CA ASN A 200 7.98 -23.33 7.68
C ASN A 200 8.72 -24.63 7.27
N GLU A 201 8.33 -25.23 6.14
CA GLU A 201 9.04 -26.30 5.44
C GLU A 201 9.49 -25.78 4.06
N LEU A 202 10.79 -25.80 3.76
CA LEU A 202 11.37 -25.40 2.49
C LEU A 202 11.48 -26.58 1.53
N ARG A 203 10.97 -26.42 0.30
CA ARG A 203 10.97 -27.45 -0.75
C ARG A 203 11.73 -26.99 -1.99
N VAL A 204 12.26 -27.96 -2.73
CA VAL A 204 12.82 -27.82 -4.08
C VAL A 204 12.14 -28.84 -4.99
N PHE A 205 11.49 -28.40 -6.07
CA PHE A 205 10.64 -29.26 -6.93
C PHE A 205 9.67 -30.16 -6.14
N ASN A 206 9.06 -29.57 -5.11
CA ASN A 206 8.16 -30.21 -4.15
C ASN A 206 8.78 -31.29 -3.23
N GLN A 207 10.11 -31.48 -3.23
CA GLN A 207 10.83 -32.34 -2.29
C GLN A 207 11.45 -31.53 -1.13
N PRO A 208 11.49 -32.01 0.13
CA PRO A 208 12.06 -31.26 1.24
C PRO A 208 13.57 -31.01 1.13
N PHE A 209 14.00 -29.77 1.34
CA PHE A 209 15.40 -29.36 1.12
C PHE A 209 16.37 -29.87 2.19
N ASN A 210 17.61 -30.18 1.80
CA ASN A 210 18.72 -30.50 2.71
C ASN A 210 19.97 -29.78 2.20
N GLY A 211 20.64 -28.98 3.05
CA GLY A 211 21.82 -28.22 2.65
C GLY A 211 22.01 -26.90 3.40
N PRO A 212 23.08 -26.14 3.08
CA PRO A 212 23.33 -24.81 3.65
C PRO A 212 22.34 -23.78 3.11
N VAL A 213 21.94 -22.84 3.97
CA VAL A 213 20.95 -21.78 3.67
C VAL A 213 21.34 -20.48 4.35
N THR A 214 21.29 -19.37 3.61
CA THR A 214 21.38 -18.02 4.17
C THR A 214 19.97 -17.44 4.34
N LEU A 215 19.69 -16.90 5.53
CA LEU A 215 18.49 -16.10 5.80
C LEU A 215 18.85 -14.61 5.85
N LYS A 216 17.99 -13.78 5.25
CA LYS A 216 18.03 -12.32 5.33
C LYS A 216 16.65 -11.78 5.70
N THR A 217 16.64 -10.60 6.33
CA THR A 217 15.40 -9.82 6.54
C THR A 217 15.55 -8.43 5.91
N ARG A 218 14.45 -7.86 5.41
CA ARG A 218 14.42 -6.53 4.78
C ARG A 218 13.29 -5.69 5.33
N CYS A 219 13.49 -4.37 5.41
CA CYS A 219 12.44 -3.41 5.79
C CYS A 219 11.89 -2.72 4.54
N LEU A 220 10.62 -3.00 4.21
CA LEU A 220 9.93 -2.44 3.04
C LEU A 220 9.10 -1.19 3.39
N LEU A 221 9.41 -0.52 4.50
CA LEU A 221 8.88 0.81 4.82
C LEU A 221 9.34 1.82 3.75
N PRO A 222 8.48 2.73 3.26
CA PRO A 222 8.91 3.89 2.49
C PRO A 222 9.96 4.72 3.27
N GLY A 223 11.13 4.92 2.70
CA GLY A 223 12.31 5.53 3.34
C GLY A 223 13.27 4.54 4.01
N CYS A 224 12.92 3.24 4.10
CA CYS A 224 13.88 2.15 4.29
C CYS A 224 14.15 1.38 2.98
N ASP A 225 13.21 1.46 2.03
CA ASP A 225 13.42 1.18 0.60
C ASP A 225 13.98 -0.21 0.25
N GLY A 226 13.85 -1.19 1.16
CA GLY A 226 14.29 -2.58 0.95
C GLY A 226 15.67 -2.92 1.55
N CYS A 227 16.23 -2.02 2.36
CA CYS A 227 17.47 -2.26 3.11
C CYS A 227 17.39 -3.50 4.01
N GLU A 228 18.55 -4.09 4.33
CA GLU A 228 18.60 -5.26 5.23
C GLU A 228 18.27 -4.86 6.66
N ALA A 229 17.21 -5.47 7.21
CA ALA A 229 16.68 -5.16 8.54
C ALA A 229 17.37 -6.02 9.60
N GLY A 230 18.69 -5.86 9.74
CA GLY A 230 19.53 -6.63 10.66
C GLY A 230 20.40 -7.70 9.98
N PRO A 231 21.21 -8.45 10.76
CA PRO A 231 22.27 -9.30 10.24
C PRO A 231 21.74 -10.55 9.54
N SER A 232 22.43 -10.95 8.46
CA SER A 232 22.20 -12.21 7.76
C SER A 232 22.59 -13.41 8.64
N GLN A 233 21.82 -14.49 8.60
CA GLN A 233 22.10 -15.73 9.36
C GLN A 233 22.44 -16.89 8.41
N GLN A 234 23.34 -17.77 8.84
CA GLN A 234 23.71 -19.00 8.12
C GLN A 234 23.21 -20.23 8.89
N LEU A 235 22.47 -21.10 8.21
CA LEU A 235 21.89 -22.31 8.78
C LEU A 235 22.20 -23.53 7.89
N THR A 236 22.05 -24.74 8.43
CA THR A 236 22.05 -25.98 7.64
C THR A 236 20.72 -26.69 7.83
N MET A 237 19.89 -26.68 6.78
CA MET A 237 18.57 -27.28 6.81
C MET A 237 18.62 -28.79 6.63
N LYS A 238 17.71 -29.49 7.30
CA LYS A 238 17.48 -30.93 7.18
C LYS A 238 15.98 -31.16 7.00
N LYS A 239 15.57 -32.06 6.11
CA LYS A 239 14.15 -32.38 5.81
C LYS A 239 13.26 -31.15 5.51
N GLY A 240 13.83 -30.07 5.00
CA GLY A 240 13.14 -28.81 4.76
C GLY A 240 12.80 -27.99 6.02
N GLU A 241 13.16 -28.44 7.22
CA GLU A 241 12.76 -27.78 8.49
C GLU A 241 13.38 -26.38 8.62
N LEU A 242 12.56 -25.33 8.52
CA LEU A 242 12.94 -23.93 8.75
C LEU A 242 12.38 -23.47 10.09
N ALA A 243 13.25 -23.04 10.99
CA ALA A 243 12.91 -22.29 12.20
C ALA A 243 14.03 -21.27 12.48
N ALA A 244 13.68 -20.00 12.71
CA ALA A 244 14.66 -18.94 12.96
C ALA A 244 14.07 -17.77 13.77
N VAL A 245 14.96 -17.00 14.42
CA VAL A 245 14.65 -15.75 15.13
C VAL A 245 15.56 -14.66 14.58
N LEU A 246 14.97 -13.66 13.94
CA LEU A 246 15.65 -12.66 13.12
C LEU A 246 15.55 -11.30 13.80
N GLN A 247 16.68 -10.62 14.03
CA GLN A 247 16.72 -9.31 14.69
C GLN A 247 16.36 -8.21 13.70
N VAL A 248 15.19 -7.59 13.86
CA VAL A 248 14.67 -6.50 12.99
C VAL A 248 14.65 -5.12 13.68
N GLY A 249 15.36 -5.00 14.81
CA GLY A 249 15.40 -3.77 15.61
C GLY A 249 15.99 -2.57 14.86
N GLY A 250 15.38 -1.39 15.06
CA GLY A 250 15.70 -0.16 14.33
C GLY A 250 14.77 0.10 13.13
N HIS A 251 13.97 -0.89 12.72
CA HIS A 251 13.09 -0.81 11.55
C HIS A 251 11.60 -0.96 11.92
N SER A 252 10.73 -0.37 11.09
CA SER A 252 9.27 -0.29 11.34
C SER A 252 8.41 -1.22 10.47
N GLY A 253 9.03 -1.97 9.55
CA GLY A 253 8.34 -2.89 8.65
C GLY A 253 7.44 -2.19 7.60
N PRO A 254 6.76 -2.96 6.73
CA PRO A 254 6.61 -4.41 6.79
C PRO A 254 7.91 -5.16 6.42
N PHE A 255 8.03 -6.39 6.91
CA PHE A 255 9.27 -7.18 6.83
C PHE A 255 9.17 -8.31 5.80
N GLU A 256 10.19 -8.45 4.96
CA GLU A 256 10.37 -9.61 4.08
C GLU A 256 11.46 -10.53 4.64
N LEU A 257 11.19 -11.84 4.63
CA LEU A 257 12.17 -12.92 4.76
C LEU A 257 12.68 -13.31 3.36
N GLU A 258 13.99 -13.29 3.17
CA GLU A 258 14.68 -13.83 1.98
C GLU A 258 15.48 -15.09 2.38
N VAL A 259 15.25 -16.20 1.68
CA VAL A 259 15.86 -17.52 1.93
C VAL A 259 16.66 -17.94 0.70
N ILE A 260 17.98 -18.10 0.84
CA ILE A 260 18.91 -18.33 -0.28
C ILE A 260 19.55 -19.73 -0.14
N THR A 261 19.56 -20.50 -1.23
CA THR A 261 20.11 -21.86 -1.31
C THR A 261 20.92 -22.06 -2.60
N GLU A 262 21.73 -23.13 -2.68
CA GLU A 262 22.39 -23.55 -3.92
C GLU A 262 21.43 -23.91 -5.08
N LYS A 263 20.13 -24.08 -4.81
CA LYS A 263 19.07 -24.35 -5.79
C LYS A 263 18.30 -23.08 -6.22
N GLY A 264 18.68 -21.92 -5.69
CA GLY A 264 17.99 -20.64 -5.86
C GLY A 264 17.39 -20.14 -4.55
N ASN A 265 16.53 -19.13 -4.62
CA ASN A 265 15.94 -18.47 -3.46
C ASN A 265 14.40 -18.44 -3.49
N VAL A 266 13.82 -18.10 -2.34
CA VAL A 266 12.40 -17.80 -2.16
C VAL A 266 12.26 -16.63 -1.18
N ARG A 267 11.24 -15.79 -1.34
CA ARG A 267 10.95 -14.70 -0.40
C ARG A 267 9.50 -14.71 0.08
N HIS A 268 9.23 -14.10 1.24
CA HIS A 268 7.90 -13.92 1.82
C HIS A 268 7.84 -12.62 2.63
N LEU A 269 6.94 -11.72 2.25
CA LEU A 269 6.58 -10.49 2.94
C LEU A 269 5.48 -10.78 3.97
N PHE A 270 5.79 -10.55 5.24
CA PHE A 270 4.82 -10.64 6.33
C PHE A 270 3.88 -9.43 6.30
N GLY A 271 2.83 -9.49 5.48
CA GLY A 271 1.76 -8.49 5.51
C GLY A 271 1.17 -8.37 6.93
N ARG A 272 0.78 -7.15 7.35
CA ARG A 272 0.41 -6.80 8.73
C ARG A 272 1.57 -6.72 9.73
N SER A 273 2.82 -6.75 9.27
CA SER A 273 4.00 -6.40 10.09
C SER A 273 4.43 -4.92 10.01
N GLY A 274 3.84 -4.11 9.13
CA GLY A 274 4.15 -2.68 9.02
C GLY A 274 3.57 -1.84 10.17
N HIS A 275 4.26 -0.78 10.59
CA HIS A 275 3.87 0.05 11.75
C HIS A 275 2.41 0.55 11.70
N VAL A 276 1.90 0.90 10.52
CA VAL A 276 0.53 1.39 10.31
C VAL A 276 -0.53 0.31 10.58
N GLU A 277 -0.29 -0.92 10.11
CA GLU A 277 -1.17 -2.08 10.35
C GLU A 277 -1.08 -2.55 11.82
N ARG A 278 0.13 -2.39 12.39
CA ARG A 278 0.47 -2.59 13.80
C ARG A 278 -0.07 -1.53 14.75
N GLN A 279 -0.77 -0.49 14.27
CA GLN A 279 -1.37 0.51 15.14
C GLN A 279 -2.44 -0.15 16.04
N VAL A 280 -2.26 -0.02 17.35
CA VAL A 280 -3.17 -0.56 18.38
C VAL A 280 -4.04 0.59 18.89
N SER A 281 -5.29 0.64 18.43
CA SER A 281 -6.19 1.79 18.65
C SER A 281 -7.22 1.52 19.74
N LEU A 282 -7.46 2.50 20.60
CA LEU A 282 -8.43 2.42 21.70
C LEU A 282 -9.88 2.27 21.18
N ILE A 283 -10.51 1.14 21.49
CA ILE A 283 -11.90 0.83 21.10
C ILE A 283 -12.88 0.86 22.27
N SER A 284 -12.45 1.17 23.50
CA SER A 284 -13.39 1.45 24.60
C SER A 284 -12.90 2.49 25.61
N SER A 285 -13.85 3.13 26.29
CA SER A 285 -13.59 3.99 27.46
C SER A 285 -14.79 4.01 28.42
N GLY A 286 -14.58 4.47 29.65
CA GLY A 286 -15.60 4.51 30.72
C GLY A 286 -15.86 3.18 31.44
N PHE A 287 -15.06 2.15 31.16
CA PHE A 287 -15.21 0.80 31.71
C PHE A 287 -14.07 0.40 32.66
N THR A 288 -14.34 -0.61 33.50
CA THR A 288 -13.34 -1.27 34.37
C THR A 288 -12.16 -1.89 33.62
N ASN A 289 -12.36 -2.28 32.36
CA ASN A 289 -11.33 -2.76 31.45
C ASN A 289 -11.28 -1.84 30.22
N ARG A 290 -10.08 -1.53 29.72
CA ARG A 290 -9.89 -0.87 28.42
C ARG A 290 -9.64 -1.93 27.36
N PHE A 291 -10.20 -1.72 26.17
CA PHE A 291 -9.97 -2.58 25.02
C PHE A 291 -9.35 -1.78 23.87
N LYS A 292 -8.43 -2.42 23.15
CA LYS A 292 -7.82 -1.88 21.93
C LYS A 292 -7.92 -2.89 20.80
N ALA A 293 -7.96 -2.42 19.55
CA ALA A 293 -7.99 -3.26 18.35
C ALA A 293 -6.84 -2.94 17.40
N THR A 294 -6.42 -3.94 16.63
CA THR A 294 -5.41 -3.85 15.57
C THR A 294 -5.66 -4.93 14.51
N VAL A 295 -5.11 -4.78 13.31
CA VAL A 295 -5.15 -5.80 12.25
C VAL A 295 -3.89 -6.67 12.23
N ALA A 296 -2.94 -6.43 13.13
CA ALA A 296 -1.72 -7.21 13.30
C ALA A 296 -1.77 -8.10 14.55
N PRO A 297 -1.20 -9.32 14.52
CA PRO A 297 -1.08 -10.15 15.71
C PRO A 297 -0.07 -9.57 16.69
N TYR A 298 -0.39 -9.61 17.99
CA TYR A 298 0.49 -9.17 19.07
C TYR A 298 0.45 -10.11 20.27
N GLU A 299 1.54 -10.11 21.04
CA GLU A 299 1.60 -10.75 22.36
C GLU A 299 0.45 -10.25 23.25
N ASN A 300 -0.27 -11.18 23.89
CA ASN A 300 -1.48 -10.95 24.70
C ASN A 300 -2.73 -10.46 23.93
N THR A 301 -2.76 -10.53 22.59
CA THR A 301 -3.99 -10.28 21.82
C THR A 301 -4.81 -11.54 21.53
N VAL A 302 -6.13 -11.36 21.48
CA VAL A 302 -7.12 -12.38 21.12
C VAL A 302 -7.62 -12.13 19.71
N ALA A 303 -7.50 -13.11 18.82
CA ALA A 303 -8.00 -13.02 17.46
C ALA A 303 -9.54 -13.12 17.40
N VAL A 304 -10.19 -12.21 16.67
CA VAL A 304 -11.62 -12.26 16.35
C VAL A 304 -11.84 -13.37 15.31
N PRO A 305 -12.56 -14.46 15.62
CA PRO A 305 -12.55 -15.66 14.78
C PRO A 305 -13.04 -15.42 13.35
N GLY A 306 -12.16 -15.63 12.38
CA GLY A 306 -12.45 -15.48 10.95
C GLY A 306 -12.50 -14.03 10.43
N ARG A 307 -12.09 -13.04 11.25
CA ARG A 307 -12.06 -11.62 10.84
C ARG A 307 -10.66 -11.07 10.55
N ASP A 308 -9.59 -11.79 10.93
CA ASP A 308 -8.20 -11.29 10.84
C ASP A 308 -7.97 -9.95 11.59
N ILE A 309 -8.71 -9.75 12.69
CA ILE A 309 -8.63 -8.61 13.61
C ILE A 309 -8.26 -9.13 15.00
N TYR A 310 -7.48 -8.37 15.75
CA TYR A 310 -6.95 -8.76 17.07
C TYR A 310 -7.30 -7.73 18.13
N LEU A 311 -7.71 -8.21 19.31
CA LEU A 311 -8.13 -7.39 20.44
C LEU A 311 -7.17 -7.52 21.62
N LEU A 312 -6.78 -6.40 22.22
CA LEU A 312 -6.01 -6.30 23.46
C LEU A 312 -6.94 -5.88 24.62
N LYS A 313 -6.70 -6.44 25.81
CA LYS A 313 -7.34 -6.03 27.06
C LYS A 313 -6.30 -5.40 27.99
N GLU A 314 -6.55 -4.19 28.44
CA GLU A 314 -5.74 -3.44 29.41
C GLU A 314 -6.58 -3.14 30.67
N GLU A 315 -5.93 -2.95 31.82
CA GLU A 315 -6.62 -2.50 33.04
C GLU A 315 -7.21 -1.09 32.83
N GLY A 316 -8.47 -0.91 33.22
CA GLY A 316 -9.19 0.37 33.14
C GLY A 316 -9.20 1.11 34.48
N GLN A 317 -10.29 1.84 34.72
CA GLN A 317 -10.53 2.48 36.03
C GLN A 317 -11.27 1.48 36.93
N ALA A 318 -10.62 1.02 38.00
CA ALA A 318 -11.17 -0.02 38.89
C ALA A 318 -12.49 0.39 39.57
N ASP A 319 -12.72 1.70 39.71
CA ASP A 319 -13.90 2.37 40.25
C ASP A 319 -14.93 2.76 39.17
N ALA A 320 -14.74 2.33 37.92
CA ALA A 320 -15.62 2.70 36.81
C ALA A 320 -17.08 2.25 37.03
N PRO A 321 -18.06 3.09 36.62
CA PRO A 321 -19.50 2.86 36.80
C PRO A 321 -20.05 1.70 35.95
N PHE A 322 -19.36 1.34 34.87
CA PHE A 322 -19.72 0.25 33.97
C PHE A 322 -18.58 -0.76 33.87
N ALA A 323 -18.91 -2.04 33.65
CA ALA A 323 -17.97 -3.09 33.30
C ALA A 323 -18.27 -3.68 31.92
N LEU A 324 -17.20 -4.04 31.22
CA LEU A 324 -17.21 -4.76 29.96
C LEU A 324 -16.15 -5.86 30.06
N ASP A 325 -16.56 -7.13 29.95
CA ASP A 325 -15.66 -8.26 30.17
C ASP A 325 -14.88 -8.65 28.90
N SER A 326 -15.46 -8.42 27.73
CA SER A 326 -14.91 -8.71 26.41
C SER A 326 -15.41 -7.71 25.37
N ALA A 327 -14.54 -7.28 24.44
CA ALA A 327 -14.94 -6.56 23.23
C ALA A 327 -15.28 -7.48 22.04
N LEU A 328 -15.21 -8.81 22.24
CA LEU A 328 -15.62 -9.86 21.32
C LEU A 328 -16.93 -10.51 21.82
N THR A 329 -17.96 -10.61 20.98
CA THR A 329 -19.19 -11.36 21.30
C THR A 329 -18.96 -12.87 21.30
N GLY A 330 -19.89 -13.61 21.89
CA GLY A 330 -19.99 -15.05 21.65
C GLY A 330 -20.50 -15.36 20.23
N ASP A 331 -20.67 -16.66 19.95
CA ASP A 331 -21.38 -17.13 18.76
C ASP A 331 -22.91 -16.78 18.81
N ASP A 332 -23.38 -16.19 19.91
CA ASP A 332 -24.71 -15.59 20.07
C ASP A 332 -24.84 -14.17 19.46
N GLY A 333 -23.73 -13.53 19.07
CA GLY A 333 -23.71 -12.17 18.54
C GLY A 333 -24.11 -11.09 19.55
N ALA A 334 -24.14 -11.39 20.85
CA ALA A 334 -24.62 -10.48 21.89
C ALA A 334 -23.47 -9.74 22.60
N GLY A 335 -23.57 -8.41 22.62
CA GLY A 335 -22.81 -7.53 23.51
C GLY A 335 -23.47 -7.45 24.88
N ARG A 336 -22.64 -7.29 25.93
CA ARG A 336 -23.06 -7.30 27.34
C ARG A 336 -22.32 -6.20 28.09
N ILE A 337 -23.03 -5.35 28.83
CA ILE A 337 -22.47 -4.29 29.69
C ILE A 337 -23.11 -4.40 31.07
N THR A 338 -22.30 -4.40 32.14
CA THR A 338 -22.80 -4.60 33.51
C THR A 338 -22.62 -3.32 34.35
N ALA A 339 -23.68 -2.87 35.02
CA ALA A 339 -23.62 -1.71 35.92
C ALA A 339 -22.87 -2.05 37.23
N ARG A 340 -22.00 -1.14 37.69
CA ARG A 340 -21.15 -1.29 38.90
C ARG A 340 -21.58 -0.39 40.07
N VAL A 341 -22.43 0.58 39.79
CA VAL A 341 -23.12 1.49 40.71
C VAL A 341 -24.60 1.58 40.30
N ASP A 342 -25.44 2.16 41.15
CA ASP A 342 -26.84 2.45 40.81
C ASP A 342 -26.90 3.73 39.97
N LEU A 343 -27.67 3.71 38.86
CA LEU A 343 -27.75 4.79 37.87
C LEU A 343 -29.21 5.14 37.50
N GLU A 344 -29.50 6.42 37.42
CA GLU A 344 -30.77 6.97 36.92
C GLU A 344 -30.61 7.68 35.55
N GLY A 345 -31.72 7.92 34.86
CA GLY A 345 -31.71 8.61 33.56
C GLY A 345 -30.97 7.84 32.47
N VAL A 346 -30.85 6.52 32.62
CA VAL A 346 -29.99 5.68 31.78
C VAL A 346 -30.52 5.61 30.36
N LYS A 347 -29.69 5.98 29.38
CA LYS A 347 -29.96 5.79 27.95
C LYS A 347 -28.72 5.19 27.27
N ALA A 348 -28.95 4.42 26.21
CA ALA A 348 -27.91 3.83 25.40
C ALA A 348 -28.32 3.78 23.92
N TRP A 349 -27.32 3.81 23.04
CA TRP A 349 -27.48 3.73 21.59
C TRP A 349 -26.45 2.75 21.03
N ARG A 350 -26.83 2.04 19.97
CA ARG A 350 -25.88 1.30 19.12
C ARG A 350 -25.78 1.93 17.74
N LEU A 351 -24.59 1.84 17.14
CA LEU A 351 -24.30 2.23 15.77
C LEU A 351 -23.98 0.98 14.94
N VAL A 352 -24.78 0.72 13.91
CA VAL A 352 -24.78 -0.53 13.11
C VAL A 352 -24.39 -0.25 11.64
N PRO A 353 -23.42 -0.94 11.03
CA PRO A 353 -22.97 -0.66 9.67
C PRO A 353 -24.05 -0.93 8.60
N LYS A 354 -24.09 -0.09 7.56
CA LYS A 354 -25.01 -0.15 6.41
C LYS A 354 -24.28 -0.38 5.09
N ALA A 355 -25.00 -0.90 4.10
CA ALA A 355 -24.51 -1.14 2.74
C ALA A 355 -23.93 0.12 2.03
N ASP A 356 -24.37 1.32 2.42
CA ASP A 356 -23.85 2.59 1.90
C ASP A 356 -22.58 3.09 2.63
N GLY A 357 -22.00 2.27 3.51
CA GLY A 357 -20.79 2.58 4.26
C GLY A 357 -21.00 3.50 5.46
N ARG A 358 -22.24 3.94 5.75
CA ARG A 358 -22.59 4.68 6.98
C ARG A 358 -22.99 3.72 8.10
N PHE A 359 -23.17 4.26 9.30
CA PHE A 359 -23.74 3.52 10.43
C PHE A 359 -25.16 4.04 10.75
N ALA A 360 -26.09 3.14 11.05
CA ALA A 360 -27.42 3.43 11.58
C ALA A 360 -27.30 3.77 13.07
N VAL A 361 -27.84 4.91 13.50
CA VAL A 361 -28.02 5.20 14.93
C VAL A 361 -29.33 4.56 15.39
N GLU A 362 -29.27 3.71 16.41
CA GLU A 362 -30.43 3.01 16.97
C GLU A 362 -30.42 3.11 18.49
N PRO A 363 -31.43 3.74 19.13
CA PRO A 363 -31.55 3.76 20.59
C PRO A 363 -31.90 2.37 21.13
N LEU A 364 -31.30 1.98 22.25
CA LEU A 364 -31.62 0.73 22.93
C LEU A 364 -32.80 0.93 23.89
N SER A 365 -33.80 0.04 23.81
CA SER A 365 -34.97 0.08 24.68
C SER A 365 -34.59 -0.34 26.11
N MET A 366 -34.66 0.60 27.06
CA MET A 366 -34.22 0.41 28.45
C MET A 366 -35.22 0.99 29.46
N SER A 367 -35.11 0.54 30.71
CA SER A 367 -35.91 0.95 31.88
C SER A 367 -35.66 2.37 32.39
N GLY A 368 -34.64 3.08 31.90
CA GLY A 368 -34.21 4.38 32.42
C GLY A 368 -33.48 4.33 33.78
N ARG A 369 -33.36 3.14 34.40
CA ARG A 369 -32.64 2.89 35.66
C ARG A 369 -31.91 1.55 35.59
N LEU A 370 -30.66 1.53 36.04
CA LEU A 370 -29.88 0.30 36.27
C LEU A 370 -29.43 0.26 37.73
N LYS A 371 -29.54 -0.91 38.36
CA LYS A 371 -28.93 -1.20 39.64
C LYS A 371 -27.55 -1.80 39.45
N LYS A 372 -26.71 -1.70 40.48
CA LYS A 372 -25.44 -2.42 40.57
C LYS A 372 -25.64 -3.92 40.39
N GLY A 373 -25.10 -4.47 39.31
CA GLY A 373 -25.22 -5.87 38.91
C GLY A 373 -26.17 -6.13 37.73
N ASP A 374 -26.98 -5.15 37.31
CA ASP A 374 -27.84 -5.29 36.13
C ASP A 374 -26.98 -5.37 34.84
N GLU A 375 -27.35 -6.27 33.92
CA GLU A 375 -26.72 -6.44 32.61
C GLU A 375 -27.60 -5.83 31.50
N VAL A 376 -26.96 -5.10 30.58
CA VAL A 376 -27.54 -4.59 29.34
C VAL A 376 -27.05 -5.46 28.19
N THR A 377 -27.92 -6.37 27.72
CA THR A 377 -27.65 -7.26 26.58
C THR A 377 -28.23 -6.68 25.28
N PHE A 378 -27.45 -6.68 24.19
CA PHE A 378 -27.90 -6.18 22.88
C PHE A 378 -27.18 -6.88 21.73
N ALA A 379 -27.84 -7.01 20.58
CA ALA A 379 -27.22 -7.64 19.40
C ALA A 379 -26.21 -6.71 18.70
N VAL A 380 -25.09 -7.28 18.28
CA VAL A 380 -23.99 -6.63 17.55
C VAL A 380 -23.99 -7.14 16.11
N ALA A 381 -23.85 -6.24 15.14
CA ALA A 381 -23.71 -6.59 13.73
C ALA A 381 -22.24 -6.63 13.30
N GLY A 382 -21.93 -7.47 12.30
CA GLY A 382 -20.61 -7.55 11.69
C GLY A 382 -20.30 -6.39 10.74
N PRO A 383 -19.01 -6.02 10.54
CA PRO A 383 -17.85 -6.61 11.21
C PRO A 383 -17.72 -6.20 12.68
N TYR A 384 -18.20 -5.01 13.03
CA TYR A 384 -18.34 -4.50 14.38
C TYR A 384 -19.53 -3.55 14.49
N SER A 385 -20.01 -3.30 15.70
CA SER A 385 -20.94 -2.21 16.01
C SER A 385 -20.39 -1.37 17.17
N PHE A 386 -20.69 -0.08 17.18
CA PHE A 386 -20.37 0.78 18.33
C PHE A 386 -21.55 0.84 19.29
N VAL A 387 -21.27 1.00 20.58
CA VAL A 387 -22.25 1.23 21.64
C VAL A 387 -21.81 2.41 22.49
N ALA A 388 -22.77 3.26 22.87
CA ALA A 388 -22.63 4.30 23.87
C ALA A 388 -23.70 4.09 24.95
N ILE A 389 -23.32 4.16 26.23
CA ILE A 389 -24.22 4.10 27.38
C ILE A 389 -23.86 5.20 28.38
N GLY A 390 -24.87 5.80 29.00
CA GLY A 390 -24.67 6.76 30.07
C GLY A 390 -25.82 6.76 31.06
N GLY A 391 -25.58 7.35 32.23
CA GLY A 391 -26.56 7.52 33.30
C GLY A 391 -25.96 8.33 34.45
N TRP A 392 -26.79 8.69 35.43
CA TRP A 392 -26.43 9.58 36.52
C TRP A 392 -26.36 8.82 37.85
N GLU A 393 -25.19 8.82 38.50
CA GLU A 393 -25.03 8.35 39.88
C GLU A 393 -25.30 9.52 40.83
N THR A 394 -26.07 9.30 41.90
CA THR A 394 -26.22 10.30 42.97
C THR A 394 -25.22 9.99 44.08
N ARG A 395 -24.17 10.81 44.22
CA ARG A 395 -23.21 10.74 45.33
C ARG A 395 -23.51 11.81 46.38
N ILE A 396 -22.89 11.67 47.55
CA ILE A 396 -22.86 12.72 48.57
C ILE A 396 -21.53 13.46 48.42
N GLY A 397 -21.57 14.72 47.97
CA GLY A 397 -20.39 15.56 47.79
C GLY A 397 -19.78 16.03 49.11
N GLU A 398 -18.63 16.72 49.05
CA GLU A 398 -17.87 17.13 50.25
C GLU A 398 -18.69 18.02 51.23
N GLU A 399 -19.62 18.83 50.70
CA GLU A 399 -20.56 19.64 51.50
C GLU A 399 -21.75 18.85 52.10
N LYS A 400 -21.76 17.51 51.99
CA LYS A 400 -22.86 16.60 52.37
C LYS A 400 -24.16 16.80 51.58
N LYS A 401 -24.12 17.50 50.44
CA LYS A 401 -25.25 17.65 49.52
C LYS A 401 -25.30 16.47 48.53
N PRO A 402 -26.48 16.03 48.05
CA PRO A 402 -26.58 15.09 46.95
C PRO A 402 -26.12 15.76 45.65
N GLU A 403 -25.18 15.13 44.96
CA GLU A 403 -24.60 15.57 43.69
C GLU A 403 -24.84 14.49 42.65
N LYS A 404 -25.34 14.88 41.46
CA LYS A 404 -25.58 13.95 40.35
C LYS A 404 -24.40 14.02 39.38
N ILE A 405 -23.68 12.91 39.25
CA ILE A 405 -22.51 12.79 38.37
C ILE A 405 -22.91 12.02 37.11
N LEU A 406 -22.73 12.64 35.94
CA LEU A 406 -22.91 11.98 34.66
C LEU A 406 -21.78 10.96 34.43
N HIS A 407 -22.17 9.71 34.28
CA HIS A 407 -21.29 8.62 33.86
C HIS A 407 -21.57 8.25 32.41
N GLN A 408 -20.50 8.01 31.65
CA GLN A 408 -20.54 7.63 30.25
C GLN A 408 -19.51 6.54 29.96
N ALA A 409 -19.87 5.59 29.11
CA ALA A 409 -18.96 4.58 28.57
C ALA A 409 -19.31 4.29 27.10
N TRP A 410 -18.29 3.89 26.34
CA TRP A 410 -18.45 3.53 24.94
C TRP A 410 -17.51 2.41 24.54
N ALA A 411 -17.94 1.56 23.60
CA ALA A 411 -17.13 0.48 23.05
C ALA A 411 -17.44 0.23 21.57
N MET A 412 -16.46 -0.27 20.82
CA MET A 412 -16.68 -0.97 19.56
C MET A 412 -16.61 -2.47 19.84
N LEU A 413 -17.68 -3.20 19.54
CA LEU A 413 -17.79 -4.63 19.79
C LEU A 413 -17.74 -5.40 18.47
N PHE A 414 -16.88 -6.42 18.42
CA PHE A 414 -16.61 -7.22 17.24
C PHE A 414 -17.32 -8.57 17.31
N THR A 415 -17.84 -9.02 16.17
CA THR A 415 -18.44 -10.36 16.03
C THR A 415 -17.49 -11.31 15.30
N PRO A 416 -17.47 -12.61 15.65
CA PRO A 416 -16.93 -13.65 14.77
C PRO A 416 -17.49 -13.54 13.33
N SER A 417 -16.81 -14.12 12.34
CA SER A 417 -17.44 -14.36 11.04
C SER A 417 -18.59 -15.35 11.21
N ALA A 418 -19.81 -15.02 10.76
CA ALA A 418 -20.94 -15.94 10.87
C ALA A 418 -20.89 -17.09 9.86
N LEU A 419 -19.84 -17.14 9.02
CA LEU A 419 -19.58 -18.24 8.09
C LEU A 419 -18.63 -19.27 8.70
N ARG A 420 -18.79 -20.53 8.28
CA ARG A 420 -17.76 -21.56 8.30
C ARG A 420 -17.63 -22.15 6.90
N VAL A 421 -16.39 -22.38 6.46
CA VAL A 421 -16.04 -22.89 5.14
C VAL A 421 -15.19 -24.14 5.30
N LYS A 422 -15.51 -25.19 4.54
CA LYS A 422 -14.66 -26.37 4.36
C LYS A 422 -14.24 -26.43 2.89
N LEU A 423 -12.96 -26.66 2.63
CA LEU A 423 -12.40 -26.79 1.29
C LEU A 423 -11.65 -28.11 1.20
N GLU A 424 -12.12 -29.01 0.34
CA GLU A 424 -11.53 -30.33 0.13
C GLU A 424 -10.92 -30.46 -1.27
N THR A 425 -9.68 -30.92 -1.29
CA THR A 425 -8.88 -31.20 -2.50
C THR A 425 -8.21 -32.57 -2.35
N PRO A 426 -7.89 -33.27 -3.47
CA PRO A 426 -7.01 -34.42 -3.41
C PRO A 426 -5.60 -33.98 -2.99
N LYS A 427 -4.99 -34.70 -2.04
CA LYS A 427 -3.64 -34.37 -1.51
C LYS A 427 -2.55 -34.35 -2.59
N GLN A 428 -2.68 -35.21 -3.60
CA GLN A 428 -1.75 -35.36 -4.71
C GLN A 428 -2.54 -35.60 -6.00
N ALA A 429 -2.08 -35.06 -7.12
CA ALA A 429 -2.56 -35.39 -8.46
C ALA A 429 -1.48 -35.16 -9.52
N ALA A 430 -1.61 -35.84 -10.66
CA ALA A 430 -0.69 -35.67 -11.79
C ALA A 430 -0.84 -34.27 -12.45
N PRO A 431 0.23 -33.73 -13.07
CA PRO A 431 0.13 -32.52 -13.91
C PRO A 431 -0.93 -32.67 -14.99
N GLU A 432 -1.53 -31.54 -15.41
CA GLU A 432 -2.62 -31.47 -16.39
C GLU A 432 -3.88 -32.30 -16.10
N ARG A 433 -3.95 -33.04 -14.99
CA ARG A 433 -5.13 -33.84 -14.61
C ARG A 433 -6.23 -32.93 -14.06
N GLU A 434 -7.47 -33.25 -14.39
CA GLU A 434 -8.63 -32.62 -13.75
C GLU A 434 -8.84 -33.17 -12.34
N ILE A 435 -9.01 -32.27 -11.37
CA ILE A 435 -9.38 -32.57 -9.99
C ILE A 435 -10.74 -31.96 -9.66
N THR A 436 -11.48 -32.58 -8.75
CA THR A 436 -12.67 -31.97 -8.15
C THR A 436 -12.28 -31.27 -6.85
N VAL A 437 -12.49 -29.95 -6.80
CA VAL A 437 -12.48 -29.17 -5.57
C VAL A 437 -13.90 -29.21 -4.99
N THR A 438 -14.05 -29.64 -3.74
CA THR A 438 -15.34 -29.62 -3.03
C THR A 438 -15.36 -28.53 -1.98
N ILE A 439 -16.45 -27.78 -1.93
CA ILE A 439 -16.69 -26.66 -1.02
C ILE A 439 -17.96 -26.96 -0.23
N ASP A 440 -17.90 -26.98 1.10
CA ASP A 440 -19.07 -26.94 1.98
C ASP A 440 -19.08 -25.63 2.79
N THR A 441 -20.26 -25.03 2.95
CA THR A 441 -20.46 -23.71 3.58
C THR A 441 -21.62 -23.74 4.57
N PHE A 442 -21.37 -23.21 5.77
CA PHE A 442 -22.26 -23.33 6.93
C PHE A 442 -22.39 -22.01 7.66
N ASP A 443 -23.52 -21.85 8.35
CA ASP A 443 -23.70 -20.87 9.40
C ASP A 443 -22.95 -21.28 10.68
N ARG A 444 -22.24 -20.34 11.30
CA ARG A 444 -21.35 -20.60 12.45
C ARG A 444 -22.09 -20.98 13.73
N ALA A 445 -23.22 -20.32 14.00
CA ALA A 445 -23.94 -20.43 15.28
C ALA A 445 -24.89 -21.64 15.31
N SER A 446 -25.59 -21.89 14.20
CA SER A 446 -26.54 -22.99 14.07
C SER A 446 -25.95 -24.27 13.48
N GLY A 447 -24.76 -24.21 12.87
CA GLY A 447 -24.12 -25.32 12.17
C GLY A 447 -24.84 -25.78 10.88
N LYS A 448 -25.93 -25.10 10.49
CA LYS A 448 -26.73 -25.44 9.31
C LYS A 448 -26.01 -24.99 8.03
N PRO A 449 -26.22 -25.68 6.89
CA PRO A 449 -25.64 -25.22 5.62
C PRO A 449 -26.20 -23.86 5.20
N ARG A 450 -25.38 -23.04 4.52
CA ARG A 450 -25.73 -21.68 4.09
C ARG A 450 -25.22 -21.45 2.67
N SER A 451 -26.13 -21.28 1.71
CA SER A 451 -25.79 -20.87 0.33
C SER A 451 -25.09 -19.50 0.36
N VAL A 452 -23.92 -19.42 -0.27
CA VAL A 452 -23.12 -18.19 -0.39
C VAL A 452 -22.47 -18.12 -1.76
N TRP A 453 -22.04 -16.91 -2.14
CA TRP A 453 -21.07 -16.72 -3.20
C TRP A 453 -19.65 -16.68 -2.63
N GLY A 454 -18.68 -17.02 -3.46
CA GLY A 454 -17.27 -16.79 -3.18
C GLY A 454 -16.39 -16.86 -4.41
N MET A 455 -15.12 -16.52 -4.23
CA MET A 455 -14.08 -16.63 -5.25
C MET A 455 -13.27 -17.89 -5.00
N LEU A 456 -13.22 -18.80 -5.99
CA LEU A 456 -12.30 -19.94 -6.00
C LEU A 456 -11.08 -19.60 -6.84
N GLU A 457 -9.90 -19.79 -6.26
CA GLU A 457 -8.61 -19.55 -6.89
C GLU A 457 -7.74 -20.79 -6.71
N VAL A 458 -7.06 -21.22 -7.77
CA VAL A 458 -6.03 -22.27 -7.70
C VAL A 458 -4.78 -21.74 -8.38
N PHE A 459 -3.65 -21.73 -7.68
CA PHE A 459 -2.39 -21.11 -8.15
C PHE A 459 -1.16 -21.84 -7.62
N ASP A 460 -0.02 -21.70 -8.30
CA ASP A 460 1.27 -22.28 -7.90
C ASP A 460 1.86 -21.54 -6.67
N ASN A 461 2.31 -22.28 -5.64
CA ASN A 461 2.83 -21.70 -4.39
C ASN A 461 4.17 -20.93 -4.54
N ARG A 462 4.77 -20.93 -5.73
CA ARG A 462 5.94 -20.10 -6.06
C ARG A 462 5.58 -18.69 -6.49
N VAL A 463 4.29 -18.34 -6.51
CA VAL A 463 3.79 -17.04 -6.99
C VAL A 463 2.88 -16.38 -5.95
N ALA A 464 3.00 -15.07 -5.81
CA ALA A 464 2.12 -14.28 -4.97
C ALA A 464 0.72 -14.14 -5.61
N ASN A 465 -0.33 -14.42 -4.84
CA ASN A 465 -1.71 -14.07 -5.19
C ASN A 465 -2.38 -13.40 -3.97
N ARG A 466 -2.64 -12.09 -4.06
CA ARG A 466 -3.29 -11.30 -2.99
C ARG A 466 -4.72 -11.78 -2.77
N SER A 467 -5.10 -12.02 -1.52
CA SER A 467 -6.43 -12.53 -1.23
C SER A 467 -7.48 -11.43 -1.36
N PRO A 468 -8.65 -11.71 -1.98
CA PRO A 468 -9.80 -10.80 -1.97
C PRO A 468 -10.26 -10.37 -0.58
N LYS A 469 -9.91 -11.10 0.50
CA LYS A 469 -10.19 -10.68 1.87
C LYS A 469 -9.32 -9.49 2.33
N ASP A 470 -8.09 -9.35 1.83
CA ASP A 470 -7.10 -8.47 2.47
C ASP A 470 -7.53 -7.00 2.46
N PRO A 471 -8.06 -6.43 1.35
CA PRO A 471 -8.62 -5.08 1.37
C PRO A 471 -9.86 -4.93 2.28
N LEU A 472 -10.66 -5.98 2.50
CA LEU A 472 -11.82 -5.91 3.43
C LEU A 472 -11.35 -5.81 4.89
N ILE A 473 -10.25 -6.49 5.23
CA ILE A 473 -9.59 -6.39 6.53
C ILE A 473 -9.00 -4.99 6.69
N SER A 474 -8.27 -4.48 5.68
CA SER A 474 -7.75 -3.11 5.68
C SER A 474 -8.86 -2.07 5.84
N ALA A 475 -9.96 -2.19 5.08
CA ALA A 475 -11.10 -1.28 5.17
C ALA A 475 -11.80 -1.32 6.54
N THR A 476 -11.87 -2.50 7.18
CA THR A 476 -12.40 -2.62 8.55
C THR A 476 -11.42 -2.02 9.57
N GLY A 477 -10.11 -2.18 9.34
CA GLY A 477 -9.04 -1.55 10.11
C GLY A 477 -9.09 -0.03 10.05
N ASP A 478 -9.13 0.55 8.86
CA ASP A 478 -9.30 1.99 8.64
C ASP A 478 -10.58 2.49 9.34
N SER A 479 -11.70 1.78 9.16
CA SER A 479 -13.00 2.12 9.76
C SER A 479 -12.96 2.26 11.29
N PHE A 480 -12.40 1.28 12.02
CA PHE A 480 -12.32 1.39 13.49
C PHE A 480 -11.23 2.37 13.95
N ARG A 481 -10.15 2.56 13.16
CA ARG A 481 -9.08 3.51 13.49
C ARG A 481 -9.52 4.96 13.33
N ASP A 482 -10.23 5.29 12.26
CA ASP A 482 -10.76 6.63 12.00
C ASP A 482 -11.80 7.00 13.07
N ALA A 483 -12.69 6.07 13.42
CA ALA A 483 -13.65 6.24 14.52
C ALA A 483 -12.95 6.39 15.88
N ALA A 484 -11.92 5.59 16.16
CA ALA A 484 -11.14 5.68 17.40
C ALA A 484 -10.37 7.00 17.48
N ALA A 485 -9.80 7.49 16.38
CA ALA A 485 -9.04 8.73 16.31
C ALA A 485 -9.86 9.95 16.75
N GLY A 486 -11.12 10.06 16.31
CA GLY A 486 -12.02 11.13 16.76
C GLY A 486 -12.48 11.00 18.22
N LEU A 487 -12.57 9.76 18.74
CA LEU A 487 -13.04 9.47 20.10
C LEU A 487 -11.94 9.61 21.17
N SER A 488 -10.75 9.06 20.93
CA SER A 488 -9.66 8.97 21.90
C SER A 488 -8.89 10.29 22.06
N GLN A 489 -8.02 10.34 23.07
CA GLN A 489 -6.98 11.36 23.20
C GLN A 489 -5.71 10.92 22.44
N TRP A 490 -4.62 11.68 22.54
CA TRP A 490 -3.31 11.26 22.05
C TRP A 490 -2.77 10.08 22.89
N GLU A 491 -2.18 9.06 22.24
CA GLU A 491 -1.41 7.99 22.89
C GLU A 491 -0.02 7.89 22.24
N ASP A 492 1.03 7.68 23.04
CA ASP A 492 2.40 7.47 22.53
C ASP A 492 2.52 6.09 21.86
N GLN A 493 2.79 6.09 20.55
CA GLN A 493 3.04 4.88 19.76
C GLN A 493 4.53 4.57 19.58
N THR A 494 5.44 5.43 20.04
CA THR A 494 6.90 5.24 19.90
C THR A 494 7.47 4.24 20.92
N GLY A 495 6.67 3.85 21.90
CA GLY A 495 7.09 2.99 23.02
C GLY A 495 7.91 3.73 24.08
N TYR A 496 8.00 5.07 24.01
CA TYR A 496 8.64 5.91 25.02
C TYR A 496 7.71 6.11 26.23
N ARG A 497 7.34 4.99 26.87
CA ARG A 497 6.63 5.01 28.16
C ARG A 497 7.42 5.85 29.15
N HIS A 498 6.91 7.04 29.48
CA HIS A 498 7.43 7.84 30.57
C HIS A 498 7.54 6.97 31.81
N GLN A 499 8.76 6.79 32.34
CA GLN A 499 8.92 6.31 33.70
C GLN A 499 8.42 7.41 34.64
N ILE A 500 7.11 7.40 34.91
CA ILE A 500 6.50 8.19 35.96
C ILE A 500 7.02 7.62 37.28
N ARG A 501 8.22 8.09 37.69
CA ARG A 501 8.78 7.86 39.01
C ARG A 501 7.87 8.54 40.02
N LYS A 502 6.85 7.81 40.50
CA LYS A 502 6.05 8.18 41.67
C LYS A 502 7.02 8.60 42.79
N GLY A 503 6.75 9.77 43.36
CA GLY A 503 7.81 10.67 43.79
C GLY A 503 8.80 10.13 44.81
N LYS A 504 10.10 10.30 44.51
CA LYS A 504 11.09 10.67 45.52
C LYS A 504 11.64 12.04 45.15
N ARG A 505 11.49 13.01 46.06
CA ARG A 505 12.26 14.27 46.01
C ARG A 505 13.73 13.90 46.22
N LEU A 506 14.51 13.88 45.15
CA LEU A 506 15.96 13.86 45.24
C LEU A 506 16.42 15.28 45.56
N SER A 507 17.02 15.44 46.74
CA SER A 507 17.60 16.69 47.21
C SER A 507 18.75 17.14 46.29
N LEU A 508 18.78 18.43 45.97
CA LEU A 508 19.84 19.07 45.19
C LEU A 508 21.23 18.85 45.83
N PRO A 509 22.21 18.33 45.09
CA PRO A 509 23.62 18.63 45.33
C PRO A 509 23.91 20.09 44.99
N GLN A 510 24.82 20.73 45.73
CA GLN A 510 25.27 22.10 45.46
C GLN A 510 26.24 22.17 44.25
N PRO A 511 26.43 23.35 43.62
CA PRO A 511 27.17 23.48 42.37
C PRO A 511 28.69 23.32 42.58
N GLY A 512 29.38 22.62 41.67
CA GLY A 512 30.82 22.37 41.84
C GLY A 512 31.58 21.62 40.74
N VAL A 513 31.06 21.47 39.51
CA VAL A 513 31.81 20.94 38.36
C VAL A 513 31.51 21.80 37.11
N GLN A 514 32.51 22.00 36.27
CA GLN A 514 32.45 22.89 35.10
C GLN A 514 31.51 22.35 34.00
N ALA A 515 30.84 23.26 33.28
CA ALA A 515 30.04 22.91 32.11
C ALA A 515 30.95 22.56 30.91
N ALA A 516 30.75 21.40 30.31
CA ALA A 516 31.33 21.05 29.02
C ALA A 516 30.47 21.63 27.86
N PRO A 517 31.06 21.99 26.70
CA PRO A 517 30.31 22.52 25.57
C PRO A 517 29.34 21.50 24.95
N SER A 518 28.28 22.00 24.32
CA SER A 518 27.36 21.18 23.51
C SER A 518 28.10 20.54 22.32
N PRO A 519 27.95 19.22 22.06
CA PRO A 519 28.48 18.61 20.85
C PRO A 519 27.78 19.15 19.61
N SER A 520 28.54 19.72 18.67
CA SER A 520 28.06 19.97 17.31
C SER A 520 27.90 18.64 16.56
N MET A 521 26.84 18.50 15.77
CA MET A 521 26.72 17.37 14.85
C MET A 521 27.72 17.53 13.70
N MET A 522 28.86 16.85 13.82
CA MET A 522 29.69 16.45 12.69
C MET A 522 29.87 14.93 12.76
N MET A 523 29.35 14.23 11.76
CA MET A 523 29.72 12.84 11.52
C MET A 523 31.13 12.84 10.90
N SER A 524 32.06 12.16 11.55
CA SER A 524 33.31 11.70 10.93
C SER A 524 33.26 10.17 10.88
N ASP A 525 33.60 9.59 9.73
CA ASP A 525 33.85 8.16 9.62
C ASP A 525 35.06 7.72 10.48
N GLU A 526 35.29 6.41 10.54
CA GLU A 526 36.41 5.73 11.24
C GLU A 526 36.36 5.68 12.79
N ALA A 527 35.50 4.81 13.36
CA ALA A 527 35.68 4.30 14.73
C ALA A 527 34.96 2.96 15.05
N PHE A 528 34.99 1.95 14.17
CA PHE A 528 34.46 0.61 14.47
C PHE A 528 35.47 -0.52 14.23
N SER A 529 36.48 -0.59 15.11
CA SER A 529 37.44 -1.70 15.18
C SER A 529 37.66 -2.13 16.63
N GLY A 530 36.80 -3.03 17.14
CA GLY A 530 36.99 -3.74 18.40
C GLY A 530 37.32 -5.20 18.13
N GLN A 531 38.56 -5.62 18.41
CA GLN A 531 39.00 -7.00 18.14
C GLN A 531 38.39 -7.99 19.16
N ALA A 532 38.21 -9.23 18.72
CA ALA A 532 37.85 -10.32 19.61
C ALA A 532 39.05 -10.77 20.45
N THR A 533 38.84 -10.96 21.75
CA THR A 533 39.68 -11.80 22.62
C THR A 533 38.80 -12.77 23.38
N ALA A 534 39.24 -14.02 23.48
CA ALA A 534 38.56 -15.05 24.25
C ALA A 534 39.02 -15.02 25.71
N LEU A 535 38.14 -15.46 26.62
CA LEU A 535 38.50 -15.93 27.96
C LEU A 535 37.64 -17.15 28.28
N ASP A 536 38.28 -18.31 28.30
CA ASP A 536 37.67 -19.56 28.75
C ASP A 536 37.46 -19.56 30.27
N ILE A 537 36.35 -20.14 30.72
CA ILE A 537 36.25 -20.71 32.06
C ILE A 537 35.68 -22.13 31.88
N GLU A 538 36.50 -23.12 32.19
CA GLU A 538 36.08 -24.52 32.22
C GLU A 538 35.16 -24.79 33.42
N MET A 539 34.18 -25.67 33.26
CA MET A 539 33.77 -26.57 34.33
C MET A 539 33.44 -27.96 33.79
N GLU A 540 33.84 -28.96 34.56
CA GLU A 540 34.21 -30.29 34.10
C GLU A 540 33.06 -31.19 33.61
N LYS A 541 33.45 -32.24 32.89
CA LYS A 541 32.59 -33.39 32.55
C LYS A 541 32.36 -34.28 33.77
N SER A 542 31.25 -35.01 33.77
CA SER A 542 31.14 -36.30 34.46
C SER A 542 30.31 -37.27 33.62
N ALA A 543 30.66 -38.54 33.67
CA ALA A 543 30.13 -39.65 32.86
C ALA A 543 30.03 -40.92 33.76
N PRO A 544 29.68 -42.13 33.28
CA PRO A 544 29.14 -42.56 31.99
C PRO A 544 27.84 -43.41 32.14
N ALA A 545 27.41 -44.09 31.07
CA ALA A 545 26.34 -45.11 31.09
C ALA A 545 26.85 -46.48 31.65
N PRO A 546 25.97 -47.51 31.73
CA PRO A 546 26.01 -48.52 30.65
C PRO A 546 24.66 -49.15 30.23
N ALA A 547 24.73 -49.89 29.12
CA ALA A 547 23.64 -50.55 28.38
C ALA A 547 22.99 -51.78 29.04
N MET A 548 21.82 -52.22 28.54
CA MET A 548 21.75 -53.45 27.72
C MET A 548 20.41 -53.74 26.99
N ALA A 549 20.53 -54.01 25.68
CA ALA A 549 20.05 -55.16 24.92
C ALA A 549 18.60 -55.74 24.97
N ARG A 550 18.18 -56.11 23.74
CA ARG A 550 17.37 -57.28 23.30
C ARG A 550 15.84 -57.19 23.09
N SER A 551 15.49 -57.74 21.93
CA SER A 551 14.17 -58.07 21.36
C SER A 551 13.43 -59.20 22.09
N LEU A 552 12.09 -59.21 22.00
CA LEU A 552 11.27 -60.26 21.35
C LEU A 552 9.77 -59.90 21.41
N GLY A 553 8.95 -60.41 20.48
CA GLY A 553 7.53 -60.07 20.36
C GLY A 553 6.57 -61.06 21.05
N GLY A 554 5.25 -60.78 20.97
CA GLY A 554 4.18 -61.66 21.46
C GLY A 554 2.80 -60.99 21.35
N ALA A 555 1.77 -61.72 20.91
CA ALA A 555 0.46 -61.17 20.52
C ALA A 555 -0.72 -61.61 21.40
N ALA A 556 -1.73 -60.74 21.55
CA ALA A 556 -3.16 -61.01 21.84
C ALA A 556 -3.93 -59.68 21.64
N ALA A 557 -4.97 -59.55 20.81
CA ALA A 557 -6.37 -60.01 20.99
C ALA A 557 -7.02 -59.39 22.25
N MET A 558 -8.16 -58.68 22.24
CA MET A 558 -9.37 -58.58 21.36
C MET A 558 -9.89 -57.11 21.38
N ALA A 559 -10.83 -56.56 20.59
CA ALA A 559 -11.58 -56.83 19.33
C ALA A 559 -12.22 -55.45 18.90
N GLY A 560 -13.02 -55.24 17.84
CA GLY A 560 -13.70 -56.10 16.87
C GLY A 560 -14.19 -55.33 15.61
N ALA A 561 -15.52 -55.22 15.38
CA ALA A 561 -16.16 -54.70 14.15
C ALA A 561 -17.57 -54.11 14.45
N PRO A 562 -18.32 -53.45 13.53
CA PRO A 562 -18.07 -53.16 12.09
C PRO A 562 -17.90 -51.65 11.79
N GLY A 563 -17.56 -51.22 10.56
CA GLY A 563 -17.35 -51.97 9.32
C GLY A 563 -18.15 -51.34 8.16
N GLY A 564 -17.57 -50.32 7.54
CA GLY A 564 -18.15 -49.60 6.40
C GLY A 564 -17.04 -49.11 5.49
N ALA A 565 -16.54 -49.99 4.61
CA ALA A 565 -15.51 -49.63 3.65
C ALA A 565 -16.13 -48.77 2.53
N ALA A 566 -15.64 -47.54 2.37
CA ALA A 566 -15.77 -46.85 1.10
C ALA A 566 -14.79 -47.50 0.11
N GLU A 567 -15.29 -47.99 -1.02
CA GLU A 567 -14.43 -48.53 -2.08
C GLU A 567 -13.56 -47.40 -2.65
N GLU A 568 -12.24 -47.51 -2.53
CA GLU A 568 -11.33 -46.73 -3.35
C GLU A 568 -11.47 -47.20 -4.80
N ALA A 569 -12.20 -46.43 -5.60
CA ALA A 569 -12.32 -46.67 -7.04
C ALA A 569 -10.91 -46.72 -7.68
N PRO A 570 -10.59 -47.73 -8.51
CA PRO A 570 -9.25 -47.87 -9.07
C PRO A 570 -8.80 -46.61 -9.82
N PRO A 571 -7.60 -46.06 -9.53
CA PRO A 571 -7.14 -44.85 -10.18
C PRO A 571 -6.88 -45.12 -11.67
N ALA A 572 -7.65 -44.46 -12.54
CA ALA A 572 -7.44 -44.52 -13.98
C ALA A 572 -5.99 -44.16 -14.35
N ALA A 573 -5.37 -45.01 -15.17
CA ALA A 573 -3.95 -44.99 -15.51
C ALA A 573 -3.50 -43.62 -16.07
N GLU A 574 -2.32 -43.17 -15.67
CA GLU A 574 -1.73 -41.92 -16.14
C GLU A 574 -1.25 -42.08 -17.59
N ASN A 575 -1.77 -41.25 -18.49
CA ASN A 575 -1.55 -41.40 -19.93
C ASN A 575 -0.12 -40.96 -20.32
N PRO A 576 0.77 -41.86 -20.79
CA PRO A 576 2.21 -41.56 -20.94
C PRO A 576 2.53 -40.57 -22.06
N GLU A 577 1.65 -40.40 -23.04
CA GLU A 577 1.99 -39.75 -24.31
C GLU A 577 1.89 -38.21 -24.31
N VAL A 578 1.18 -37.62 -23.33
CA VAL A 578 0.89 -36.18 -23.27
C VAL A 578 2.17 -35.37 -23.00
N ILE A 579 2.40 -34.33 -23.81
CA ILE A 579 3.54 -33.41 -23.68
C ILE A 579 3.14 -32.25 -22.77
N ARG A 580 3.81 -32.10 -21.63
CA ARG A 580 3.57 -31.01 -20.67
C ARG A 580 4.28 -29.74 -21.12
N VAL A 581 3.57 -28.86 -21.82
CA VAL A 581 4.10 -27.62 -22.45
C VAL A 581 4.01 -26.41 -21.51
N GLY A 582 5.09 -25.64 -21.41
CA GLY A 582 5.10 -24.31 -20.77
C GLY A 582 4.91 -24.33 -19.25
N GLU A 583 4.55 -23.20 -18.66
CA GLU A 583 4.20 -23.07 -17.25
C GLU A 583 2.87 -22.32 -17.14
N LYS A 584 2.13 -22.50 -16.04
CA LYS A 584 0.91 -21.73 -15.75
C LYS A 584 0.87 -21.33 -14.28
N LYS A 585 0.79 -20.02 -13.98
CA LYS A 585 0.79 -19.50 -12.61
C LYS A 585 -0.59 -19.56 -11.97
N VAL A 586 -1.61 -19.03 -12.66
CA VAL A 586 -3.02 -19.09 -12.27
C VAL A 586 -3.66 -20.30 -12.94
N VAL A 587 -3.89 -21.34 -12.15
CA VAL A 587 -4.50 -22.59 -12.63
C VAL A 587 -5.97 -22.35 -12.92
N CYS A 588 -6.69 -21.75 -11.97
CA CYS A 588 -8.09 -21.37 -12.07
C CYS A 588 -8.38 -20.10 -11.25
N CYS A 589 -9.25 -19.23 -11.75
CA CYS A 589 -9.91 -18.17 -11.00
C CYS A 589 -11.37 -18.12 -11.45
N GLN A 590 -12.33 -18.29 -10.55
CA GLN A 590 -13.76 -18.25 -10.89
C GLN A 590 -14.66 -17.86 -9.71
N LEU A 591 -15.82 -17.28 -10.02
CA LEU A 591 -16.92 -17.15 -9.05
C LEU A 591 -17.61 -18.50 -8.87
N VAL A 592 -17.97 -18.84 -7.63
CA VAL A 592 -18.71 -20.05 -7.29
C VAL A 592 -19.86 -19.69 -6.34
N LYS A 593 -21.06 -20.20 -6.63
CA LYS A 593 -22.21 -20.16 -5.72
C LYS A 593 -22.41 -21.55 -5.14
N THR A 594 -22.53 -21.65 -3.82
CA THR A 594 -22.93 -22.92 -3.17
C THR A 594 -24.45 -23.09 -3.21
N ASP A 595 -24.90 -24.33 -3.32
CA ASP A 595 -26.32 -24.70 -3.40
C ASP A 595 -27.08 -24.46 -2.07
N ALA A 596 -28.38 -24.77 -2.05
CA ALA A 596 -29.20 -24.65 -0.84
C ALA A 596 -28.78 -25.57 0.32
N ALA A 597 -27.99 -26.62 0.04
CA ALA A 597 -27.34 -27.48 1.02
C ALA A 597 -25.91 -27.02 1.34
N GLY A 598 -25.53 -25.79 0.96
CA GLY A 598 -24.24 -25.17 1.24
C GLY A 598 -23.08 -25.75 0.42
N ARG A 599 -23.33 -26.50 -0.66
CA ARG A 599 -22.28 -27.23 -1.39
C ARG A 599 -21.95 -26.66 -2.76
N ALA A 600 -20.69 -26.79 -3.17
CA ALA A 600 -20.29 -26.72 -4.57
C ALA A 600 -19.20 -27.75 -4.89
N ARG A 601 -19.15 -28.15 -6.17
CA ARG A 601 -18.05 -28.93 -6.75
C ARG A 601 -17.57 -28.23 -8.00
N VAL A 602 -16.26 -28.04 -8.12
CA VAL A 602 -15.63 -27.43 -9.29
C VAL A 602 -14.57 -28.35 -9.84
N THR A 603 -14.61 -28.60 -11.15
CA THR A 603 -13.53 -29.29 -11.87
C THR A 603 -12.44 -28.29 -12.23
N VAL A 604 -11.19 -28.58 -11.85
CA VAL A 604 -10.02 -27.74 -12.14
C VAL A 604 -8.96 -28.59 -12.83
N LYS A 605 -8.56 -28.22 -14.06
CA LYS A 605 -7.40 -28.80 -14.73
C LYS A 605 -6.12 -28.24 -14.12
N LEU A 606 -5.27 -29.11 -13.56
CA LEU A 606 -4.00 -28.75 -12.93
C LEU A 606 -2.94 -28.22 -13.93
N PRO A 607 -1.90 -27.51 -13.47
CA PRO A 607 -0.89 -26.93 -14.35
C PRO A 607 0.02 -28.00 -14.98
N PRO A 608 0.79 -27.63 -16.03
CA PRO A 608 1.73 -28.54 -16.68
C PRO A 608 3.00 -28.79 -15.84
N GLN A 609 3.44 -27.86 -14.99
CA GLN A 609 4.62 -28.03 -14.14
C GLN A 609 4.31 -28.79 -12.83
N SER A 610 5.26 -29.60 -12.35
CA SER A 610 5.22 -30.14 -10.99
C SER A 610 5.49 -29.04 -9.95
N GLY A 611 4.92 -29.20 -8.76
CA GLY A 611 4.97 -28.20 -7.69
C GLY A 611 3.87 -28.43 -6.64
N ARG A 612 3.56 -27.41 -5.85
CA ARG A 612 2.39 -27.41 -4.96
C ARG A 612 1.44 -26.30 -5.37
N CYS A 613 0.20 -26.65 -5.66
CA CYS A 613 -0.86 -25.66 -5.85
C CYS A 613 -1.54 -25.36 -4.52
N LYS A 614 -1.85 -24.08 -4.30
CA LYS A 614 -2.80 -23.62 -3.30
C LYS A 614 -4.17 -23.55 -3.95
N ALA A 615 -5.16 -24.22 -3.38
CA ALA A 615 -6.57 -23.95 -3.64
C ALA A 615 -7.08 -23.04 -2.51
N ARG A 616 -7.62 -21.88 -2.85
CA ARG A 616 -8.19 -20.89 -1.93
C ARG A 616 -9.64 -20.61 -2.30
N PHE A 617 -10.54 -20.69 -1.32
CA PHE A 617 -11.91 -20.22 -1.47
C PHE A 617 -12.20 -19.12 -0.46
N VAL A 618 -12.60 -17.94 -0.96
CA VAL A 618 -13.03 -16.80 -0.14
C VAL A 618 -14.54 -16.67 -0.24
N ALA A 619 -15.25 -17.12 0.80
CA ALA A 619 -16.70 -17.02 0.93
C ALA A 619 -17.10 -15.65 1.47
N LEU A 620 -18.15 -15.06 0.89
CA LEU A 620 -18.54 -13.66 1.12
C LEU A 620 -20.07 -13.54 1.21
N SER A 621 -20.57 -12.81 2.21
CA SER A 621 -22.02 -12.67 2.44
C SER A 621 -22.34 -11.44 3.31
N GLY A 622 -22.82 -10.35 2.70
CA GLY A 622 -23.08 -9.10 3.43
C GLY A 622 -21.79 -8.50 3.99
N PHE A 623 -21.67 -8.46 5.32
CA PHE A 623 -20.43 -8.10 6.02
C PHE A 623 -19.61 -9.30 6.50
N ASP A 624 -20.00 -10.54 6.20
CA ASP A 624 -19.18 -11.72 6.49
C ASP A 624 -18.17 -12.00 5.36
N TRP A 625 -16.95 -12.33 5.76
CA TRP A 625 -15.95 -13.00 4.93
C TRP A 625 -15.39 -14.20 5.67
N LEU A 626 -15.00 -15.25 4.95
CA LEU A 626 -14.10 -16.26 5.46
C LEU A 626 -13.28 -16.88 4.32
N GLU A 627 -12.02 -17.17 4.60
CA GLU A 627 -11.09 -17.82 3.68
C GLU A 627 -10.80 -19.25 4.17
N ALA A 628 -10.81 -20.20 3.24
CA ALA A 628 -10.25 -21.53 3.43
C ALA A 628 -9.19 -21.80 2.37
N ILE A 629 -8.07 -22.40 2.78
CA ILE A 629 -6.97 -22.80 1.90
C ILE A 629 -6.70 -24.29 2.09
N ASN A 630 -6.47 -25.02 1.00
CA ASN A 630 -6.01 -26.40 1.02
C ASN A 630 -4.96 -26.62 -0.08
N ASP A 631 -4.10 -27.61 0.11
CA ASP A 631 -2.94 -27.85 -0.75
C ASP A 631 -3.19 -29.02 -1.72
N VAL A 632 -2.56 -28.96 -2.89
CA VAL A 632 -2.48 -30.06 -3.86
C VAL A 632 -1.03 -30.22 -4.30
N ASP A 633 -0.42 -31.37 -3.99
CA ASP A 633 0.92 -31.71 -4.49
C ASP A 633 0.80 -32.23 -5.94
N VAL A 634 1.24 -31.40 -6.89
CA VAL A 634 1.22 -31.72 -8.32
C VAL A 634 2.49 -32.47 -8.68
N GLY A 635 2.35 -33.73 -9.09
CA GLY A 635 3.48 -34.60 -9.43
C GLY A 635 3.02 -35.95 -9.97
N ARG A 636 3.81 -36.51 -10.88
CA ARG A 636 3.51 -37.73 -11.64
C ARG A 636 3.93 -39.00 -10.88
N ARG A 637 3.21 -40.12 -11.04
CA ARG A 637 3.57 -41.43 -10.47
C ARG A 637 4.32 -42.29 -11.50
N GLY A 638 5.24 -43.14 -11.05
CA GLY A 638 6.12 -43.94 -11.90
C GLY A 638 7.38 -43.20 -12.36
N GLY A 639 7.38 -41.86 -12.33
CA GLY A 639 8.52 -41.01 -12.65
C GLY A 639 8.11 -39.66 -13.26
N THR A 640 9.03 -38.71 -13.30
CA THR A 640 8.80 -37.34 -13.79
C THR A 640 10.11 -36.68 -14.23
N VAL A 641 10.04 -35.72 -15.15
CA VAL A 641 11.14 -34.80 -15.47
C VAL A 641 10.72 -33.33 -15.32
N GLU A 642 11.55 -32.51 -14.67
CA GLU A 642 11.39 -31.06 -14.64
C GLU A 642 12.68 -30.36 -15.06
N LEU A 643 12.53 -29.20 -15.72
CA LEU A 643 13.63 -28.45 -16.31
C LEU A 643 13.66 -27.03 -15.71
N SER A 644 14.72 -26.70 -14.96
CA SER A 644 15.03 -25.33 -14.57
C SER A 644 15.85 -24.68 -15.70
N ALA A 645 15.13 -24.14 -16.68
CA ALA A 645 15.67 -23.37 -17.80
C ALA A 645 15.42 -21.85 -17.61
N PRO A 646 16.18 -20.98 -18.30
CA PRO A 646 15.83 -19.55 -18.40
C PRO A 646 14.62 -19.38 -19.33
N ALA A 647 13.81 -18.34 -19.12
CA ALA A 647 12.78 -17.95 -20.08
C ALA A 647 13.39 -17.33 -21.34
N LEU A 648 14.50 -16.59 -21.17
CA LEU A 648 15.26 -15.97 -22.25
C LEU A 648 16.62 -16.64 -22.41
N LEU A 649 16.87 -17.26 -23.56
CA LEU A 649 18.17 -17.81 -23.97
C LEU A 649 18.76 -16.95 -25.08
N LEU A 650 19.47 -15.88 -24.68
CA LEU A 650 20.01 -14.89 -25.60
C LEU A 650 21.10 -15.48 -26.50
N LYS A 651 21.20 -14.98 -27.74
CA LYS A 651 22.21 -15.43 -28.72
C LYS A 651 23.63 -15.40 -28.12
N GLY A 652 24.36 -16.51 -28.22
CA GLY A 652 25.72 -16.66 -27.68
C GLY A 652 25.80 -16.94 -26.18
N ALA A 653 24.68 -16.94 -25.44
CA ALA A 653 24.64 -17.41 -24.06
C ALA A 653 25.01 -18.90 -23.98
N GLN A 654 25.78 -19.28 -22.96
CA GLN A 654 26.16 -20.66 -22.64
C GLN A 654 25.62 -20.97 -21.24
N VAL A 655 24.55 -21.77 -21.13
CA VAL A 655 23.82 -21.97 -19.87
C VAL A 655 23.77 -23.44 -19.50
N SER A 656 24.20 -23.80 -18.30
CA SER A 656 23.98 -25.11 -17.71
C SER A 656 22.58 -25.14 -17.08
N LEU A 657 21.60 -25.62 -17.83
CA LEU A 657 20.26 -25.84 -17.30
C LEU A 657 20.27 -27.04 -16.35
N ARG A 658 19.38 -27.03 -15.35
CA ARG A 658 19.25 -28.14 -14.39
C ARG A 658 18.02 -28.97 -14.73
N ALA A 659 18.24 -30.21 -15.16
CA ALA A 659 17.17 -31.17 -15.44
C ALA A 659 17.07 -32.17 -14.28
N PHE A 660 15.98 -32.15 -13.54
CA PHE A 660 15.70 -33.13 -12.49
C PHE A 660 14.83 -34.25 -13.07
N ALA A 661 15.28 -35.50 -12.99
CA ALA A 661 14.52 -36.65 -13.46
C ALA A 661 14.51 -37.79 -12.45
N THR A 662 13.32 -38.29 -12.14
CA THR A 662 13.09 -39.45 -11.25
C THR A 662 12.41 -40.56 -12.02
N CYS A 663 12.92 -41.77 -11.90
CA CYS A 663 12.32 -43.01 -12.40
C CYS A 663 12.03 -43.93 -11.21
N GLU A 664 10.77 -44.39 -11.09
CA GLU A 664 10.35 -45.32 -10.04
C GLU A 664 10.29 -46.75 -10.58
N GLY A 665 10.56 -47.74 -9.72
CA GLY A 665 10.54 -49.17 -10.09
C GLY A 665 11.73 -49.67 -10.92
N GLY A 666 12.69 -48.82 -11.27
CA GLY A 666 13.89 -49.23 -11.99
C GLY A 666 14.75 -48.05 -12.47
N ALA A 667 15.80 -48.36 -13.22
CA ALA A 667 16.57 -47.36 -13.96
C ALA A 667 15.83 -46.93 -15.25
N GLY A 668 16.02 -45.69 -15.65
CA GLY A 668 15.43 -45.10 -16.85
C GLY A 668 16.48 -44.38 -17.73
N GLN A 669 15.99 -43.69 -18.75
CA GLN A 669 16.81 -42.90 -19.66
C GLN A 669 16.14 -41.54 -19.92
N LEU A 670 16.88 -40.46 -19.71
CA LEU A 670 16.47 -39.09 -19.98
C LEU A 670 17.09 -38.64 -21.30
N LYS A 671 16.27 -38.27 -22.27
CA LYS A 671 16.67 -37.65 -23.54
C LYS A 671 16.26 -36.18 -23.53
N VAL A 672 17.14 -35.27 -23.96
CA VAL A 672 16.84 -33.84 -24.09
C VAL A 672 17.22 -33.35 -25.49
N SER A 673 16.36 -32.56 -26.13
CA SER A 673 16.48 -32.12 -27.52
C SER A 673 15.72 -30.82 -27.78
N GLY A 674 16.04 -30.10 -28.86
CA GLY A 674 15.34 -28.88 -29.26
C GLY A 674 16.20 -27.61 -29.17
N ALA A 675 15.58 -26.48 -28.88
CA ALA A 675 16.21 -25.17 -28.86
C ALA A 675 17.41 -25.11 -27.91
N GLY A 676 18.48 -24.46 -28.35
CA GLY A 676 19.73 -24.34 -27.60
C GLY A 676 20.64 -25.58 -27.60
N LEU A 677 20.25 -26.71 -28.21
CA LEU A 677 21.07 -27.93 -28.27
C LEU A 677 21.61 -28.20 -29.68
N ALA A 678 22.94 -28.31 -29.81
CA ALA A 678 23.61 -28.65 -31.07
C ALA A 678 23.32 -30.09 -31.56
N ARG A 679 22.94 -30.98 -30.63
CA ARG A 679 22.41 -32.33 -30.89
C ARG A 679 21.62 -32.81 -29.66
N PRO A 680 20.68 -33.76 -29.80
CA PRO A 680 20.08 -34.42 -28.65
C PRO A 680 21.13 -35.01 -27.69
N LEU A 681 20.87 -34.89 -26.40
CA LEU A 681 21.67 -35.48 -25.32
C LEU A 681 20.87 -36.58 -24.63
N THR A 682 21.56 -37.56 -24.04
CA THR A 682 20.92 -38.73 -23.43
C THR A 682 21.70 -39.18 -22.20
N PHE A 683 20.99 -39.41 -21.09
CA PHE A 683 21.53 -39.69 -19.77
C PHE A 683 20.86 -40.94 -19.18
N ALA A 684 21.60 -41.76 -18.44
CA ALA A 684 21.02 -42.84 -17.65
C ALA A 684 20.49 -42.28 -16.32
N VAL A 685 19.26 -42.64 -15.95
CA VAL A 685 18.60 -42.19 -14.72
C VAL A 685 18.61 -43.34 -13.70
N PRO A 686 19.28 -43.19 -12.53
CA PRO A 686 19.28 -44.22 -11.50
C PRO A 686 17.91 -44.35 -10.84
N ALA A 687 17.63 -45.51 -10.24
CA ALA A 687 16.42 -45.72 -9.44
C ALA A 687 16.36 -44.72 -8.28
N GLY A 688 15.25 -43.98 -8.16
CA GLY A 688 15.10 -42.86 -7.22
C GLY A 688 15.41 -41.47 -7.81
N GLY A 689 16.10 -41.39 -8.95
CA GLY A 689 16.31 -40.15 -9.70
C GLY A 689 17.62 -39.40 -9.43
N GLN A 690 17.86 -38.37 -10.25
CA GLN A 690 19.09 -37.58 -10.26
C GLN A 690 18.87 -36.18 -10.89
N GLU A 691 19.68 -35.20 -10.47
CA GLU A 691 19.84 -33.91 -11.16
C GLU A 691 20.96 -34.00 -12.22
N PHE A 692 20.65 -33.59 -13.45
CA PHE A 692 21.55 -33.54 -14.60
C PHE A 692 21.82 -32.09 -15.01
N GLN A 693 23.08 -31.79 -15.32
CA GLN A 693 23.48 -30.53 -15.95
C GLN A 693 23.42 -30.70 -17.48
N VAL A 694 22.65 -29.86 -18.16
CA VAL A 694 22.47 -29.93 -19.61
C VAL A 694 22.89 -28.60 -20.25
N PRO A 695 23.97 -28.56 -21.05
CA PRO A 695 24.49 -27.31 -21.60
C PRO A 695 23.66 -26.84 -22.82
N LEU A 696 23.11 -25.63 -22.73
CA LEU A 696 22.49 -24.90 -23.82
C LEU A 696 23.47 -23.87 -24.39
N VAL A 697 23.37 -23.62 -25.70
CA VAL A 697 24.00 -22.49 -26.39
C VAL A 697 22.94 -21.73 -27.18
N GLY A 698 22.73 -20.45 -26.85
CA GLY A 698 21.77 -19.61 -27.57
C GLY A 698 22.18 -19.41 -29.03
N THR A 699 21.39 -19.90 -29.97
CA THR A 699 21.64 -19.72 -31.42
C THR A 699 21.17 -18.36 -31.95
N GLY A 700 20.30 -17.70 -31.19
CA GLY A 700 19.43 -16.62 -31.65
C GLY A 700 18.11 -17.19 -32.18
N GLY A 701 17.01 -16.46 -31.94
CA GLY A 701 15.65 -16.88 -32.23
C GLY A 701 15.02 -17.76 -31.14
N SER A 702 13.68 -17.71 -31.05
CA SER A 702 12.86 -18.45 -30.08
C SER A 702 12.52 -19.86 -30.57
N GLY A 703 12.30 -20.81 -29.65
CA GLY A 703 11.92 -22.19 -29.94
C GLY A 703 11.53 -22.98 -28.69
N GLU A 704 11.49 -24.31 -28.76
CA GLU A 704 11.14 -25.17 -27.62
C GLU A 704 12.24 -26.18 -27.28
N LEU A 705 12.46 -26.39 -25.98
CA LEU A 705 13.32 -27.42 -25.42
C LEU A 705 12.44 -28.56 -24.88
N LEU A 706 12.63 -29.78 -25.42
CA LEU A 706 11.89 -30.98 -25.06
C LEU A 706 12.78 -31.96 -24.30
N ALA A 707 12.32 -32.40 -23.13
CA ALA A 707 12.84 -33.57 -22.43
C ALA A 707 11.84 -34.73 -22.47
N GLU A 708 12.34 -35.93 -22.73
CA GLU A 708 11.61 -37.19 -22.73
C GLU A 708 12.26 -38.15 -21.72
N LEU A 709 11.47 -38.74 -20.82
CA LEU A 709 11.93 -39.74 -19.86
C LEU A 709 11.33 -41.10 -20.22
N THR A 710 12.17 -42.12 -20.39
CA THR A 710 11.77 -43.50 -20.68
C THR A 710 12.29 -44.48 -19.63
N LYS A 711 11.70 -45.68 -19.57
CA LYS A 711 12.23 -46.84 -18.85
C LYS A 711 13.35 -47.52 -19.66
N ALA A 712 14.10 -48.41 -19.01
CA ALA A 712 15.11 -49.25 -19.66
C ALA A 712 14.56 -50.18 -20.77
N ASP A 713 13.24 -50.45 -20.79
CA ASP A 713 12.55 -51.19 -21.85
C ASP A 713 12.09 -50.31 -23.04
N GLY A 714 12.34 -48.99 -22.98
CA GLY A 714 11.92 -48.01 -23.99
C GLY A 714 10.55 -47.37 -23.74
N THR A 715 9.76 -47.85 -22.78
CA THR A 715 8.44 -47.28 -22.46
C THR A 715 8.57 -45.83 -22.02
N LEU A 716 7.80 -44.93 -22.64
CA LEU A 716 7.72 -43.53 -22.25
C LEU A 716 7.06 -43.38 -20.87
N ILE A 717 7.71 -42.63 -19.97
CA ILE A 717 7.18 -42.26 -18.66
C ILE A 717 6.58 -40.85 -18.72
N ASP A 718 7.33 -39.89 -19.26
CA ASP A 718 6.99 -38.47 -19.16
C ASP A 718 7.63 -37.60 -20.25
N ARG A 719 7.00 -36.46 -20.56
CA ARG A 719 7.48 -35.47 -21.53
C ARG A 719 7.26 -34.05 -21.02
N ARG A 720 8.32 -33.23 -21.07
CA ARG A 720 8.31 -31.82 -20.65
C ARG A 720 8.84 -30.94 -21.77
N ALA A 721 8.04 -29.98 -22.23
CA ALA A 721 8.46 -28.96 -23.19
C ALA A 721 8.46 -27.58 -22.52
N ILE A 722 9.54 -26.81 -22.69
CA ILE A 722 9.64 -25.42 -22.24
C ILE A 722 9.95 -24.52 -23.45
N PRO A 723 9.16 -23.46 -23.69
CA PRO A 723 9.51 -22.45 -24.69
C PRO A 723 10.70 -21.61 -24.19
N LEU A 724 11.72 -21.50 -25.02
CA LEU A 724 12.87 -20.61 -24.83
C LEU A 724 12.73 -19.45 -25.80
N ARG A 725 12.76 -18.21 -25.30
CA ARG A 725 12.67 -17.00 -26.12
C ARG A 725 14.04 -16.35 -26.30
N ASP A 726 14.20 -15.59 -27.37
CA ASP A 726 15.30 -14.61 -27.52
C ASP A 726 14.77 -13.21 -27.15
N ALA A 727 15.60 -12.17 -27.21
CA ALA A 727 15.17 -10.77 -27.12
C ALA A 727 14.43 -10.31 -28.41
N SER A 728 13.40 -11.07 -28.79
CA SER A 728 12.57 -10.91 -29.98
C SER A 728 11.58 -9.75 -29.88
N GLU A 729 10.86 -9.47 -30.97
CA GLU A 729 9.94 -8.35 -31.14
C GLU A 729 8.92 -8.19 -29.99
N PHE A 730 8.90 -7.02 -29.35
CA PHE A 730 8.02 -6.72 -28.20
C PHE A 730 7.27 -5.38 -28.39
N PRO A 731 6.00 -5.26 -27.95
CA PRO A 731 5.23 -4.02 -28.09
C PRO A 731 5.72 -2.94 -27.13
N VAL A 732 5.87 -1.72 -27.62
CA VAL A 732 6.18 -0.52 -26.83
C VAL A 732 5.28 0.66 -27.23
N THR A 733 4.66 1.28 -26.24
CA THR A 733 3.85 2.50 -26.42
C THR A 733 4.63 3.73 -25.98
N PHE A 734 4.92 4.61 -26.94
CA PHE A 734 5.47 5.95 -26.75
C PHE A 734 4.35 6.94 -26.41
N SER A 735 4.66 7.91 -25.53
CA SER A 735 3.69 8.88 -25.03
C SER A 735 4.30 10.28 -25.01
N GLU A 736 3.76 11.19 -25.83
CA GLU A 736 4.15 12.60 -25.87
C GLU A 736 3.18 13.44 -25.03
N LEU A 737 3.73 14.26 -24.13
CA LEU A 737 2.98 15.10 -23.18
C LEU A 737 3.11 16.58 -23.58
N ILE A 738 2.00 17.21 -23.98
CA ILE A 738 1.95 18.60 -24.45
C ILE A 738 1.08 19.43 -23.51
N VAL A 739 1.63 20.53 -22.99
CA VAL A 739 0.87 21.55 -22.25
C VAL A 739 0.53 22.70 -23.19
N SER A 740 -0.77 22.96 -23.37
CA SER A 740 -1.29 23.84 -24.43
C SER A 740 -1.00 25.34 -24.20
N GLU A 741 -0.70 26.03 -25.30
CA GLU A 741 -0.62 27.50 -25.41
C GLU A 741 -1.91 28.12 -26.01
N GLY A 742 -3.01 27.37 -26.14
CA GLY A 742 -4.21 27.80 -26.87
C GLY A 742 -4.09 27.73 -28.41
N LYS A 743 -2.91 27.35 -28.92
CA LYS A 743 -2.59 27.26 -30.35
C LYS A 743 -2.94 25.88 -30.92
N PRO A 744 -3.31 25.76 -32.21
CA PRO A 744 -3.51 24.47 -32.85
C PRO A 744 -2.21 23.65 -32.95
N ILE A 745 -2.28 22.36 -32.64
CA ILE A 745 -1.20 21.37 -32.80
C ILE A 745 -1.59 20.31 -33.84
N THR A 746 -0.60 19.68 -34.47
CA THR A 746 -0.79 18.63 -35.49
C THR A 746 -0.51 17.26 -34.88
N VAL A 747 -1.50 16.38 -34.91
CA VAL A 747 -1.37 14.97 -34.49
C VAL A 747 -1.13 14.12 -35.75
N PRO A 748 -0.06 13.31 -35.83
CA PRO A 748 0.17 12.43 -36.98
C PRO A 748 -0.84 11.27 -37.02
N ALA A 749 -0.95 10.58 -38.17
CA ALA A 749 -1.74 9.35 -38.31
C ALA A 749 -1.23 8.22 -37.38
N LYS A 750 -2.09 7.25 -37.05
CA LYS A 750 -1.84 6.09 -36.16
C LYS A 750 -1.47 6.45 -34.71
N HIS A 751 -2.11 7.47 -34.14
CA HIS A 751 -1.95 7.86 -32.73
C HIS A 751 -3.29 7.83 -31.98
N ALA A 752 -3.26 7.48 -30.70
CA ALA A 752 -4.36 7.75 -29.78
C ALA A 752 -4.12 9.07 -29.05
N VAL A 753 -5.17 9.83 -28.76
CA VAL A 753 -5.07 11.13 -28.09
C VAL A 753 -6.04 11.17 -26.92
N SER A 754 -5.57 11.67 -25.78
CA SER A 754 -6.41 12.04 -24.63
C SER A 754 -6.14 13.49 -24.23
N VAL A 755 -7.18 14.29 -24.05
CA VAL A 755 -7.11 15.71 -23.66
C VAL A 755 -7.74 15.92 -22.30
N PHE A 756 -6.96 16.50 -21.37
CA PHE A 756 -7.29 16.69 -19.96
C PHE A 756 -7.42 18.19 -19.62
N ALA A 757 -8.31 18.53 -18.69
CA ALA A 757 -8.62 19.92 -18.36
C ALA A 757 -7.51 20.64 -17.58
N HIS A 758 -6.75 19.90 -16.76
CA HIS A 758 -5.67 20.39 -15.91
C HIS A 758 -4.69 19.25 -15.59
N PRO A 759 -3.42 19.54 -15.29
CA PRO A 759 -2.40 18.52 -15.00
C PRO A 759 -2.76 17.60 -13.81
N GLY A 760 -3.56 18.07 -12.85
CA GLY A 760 -4.03 17.26 -11.72
C GLY A 760 -4.79 15.97 -12.11
N GLN A 761 -5.44 15.92 -13.28
CA GLN A 761 -6.13 14.71 -13.77
C GLN A 761 -5.18 13.53 -14.08
N LEU A 762 -3.87 13.82 -14.18
CA LEU A 762 -2.81 12.83 -14.42
C LEU A 762 -2.04 12.45 -13.14
N LEU A 763 -2.26 13.13 -12.01
CA LEU A 763 -1.63 12.83 -10.71
C LEU A 763 -2.34 11.69 -9.96
N ARG A 764 -2.68 10.61 -10.66
CA ARG A 764 -3.43 9.46 -10.12
C ARG A 764 -2.53 8.62 -9.20
N GLY A 765 -3.01 8.28 -8.00
CA GLY A 765 -2.19 7.62 -6.97
C GLY A 765 -1.35 8.59 -6.12
N MET A 766 -1.32 9.88 -6.47
CA MET A 766 -0.58 10.90 -5.70
C MET A 766 -1.17 11.11 -4.32
N THR A 767 -2.50 11.13 -4.20
CA THR A 767 -3.21 11.21 -2.91
C THR A 767 -2.80 10.06 -1.99
N MET A 768 -2.80 8.82 -2.51
CA MET A 768 -2.36 7.65 -1.76
C MET A 768 -0.89 7.75 -1.35
N THR A 769 -0.02 8.18 -2.28
CA THR A 769 1.43 8.37 -2.05
C THR A 769 1.72 9.42 -0.97
N ILE A 770 1.00 10.54 -0.94
CA ILE A 770 1.16 11.58 0.08
C ILE A 770 0.73 11.06 1.46
N VAL A 771 -0.43 10.40 1.53
CA VAL A 771 -0.89 9.76 2.78
C VAL A 771 0.05 8.62 3.21
N THR A 772 0.74 7.93 2.27
CA THR A 772 1.78 6.94 2.64
C THR A 772 2.89 7.59 3.44
N THR A 773 3.40 8.71 2.94
CA THR A 773 4.53 9.42 3.53
C THR A 773 4.14 10.03 4.87
N MET A 774 2.96 10.62 4.98
CA MET A 774 2.49 11.20 6.25
C MET A 774 2.26 10.14 7.34
N LYS A 775 1.79 8.94 6.98
CA LYS A 775 1.55 7.84 7.94
C LYS A 775 2.84 7.17 8.47
N SER A 776 4.04 7.56 8.00
CA SER A 776 5.31 7.18 8.63
C SER A 776 5.88 8.25 9.57
N TRP A 777 5.23 9.42 9.69
CA TRP A 777 5.71 10.49 10.56
C TRP A 777 5.34 10.24 12.03
N PHE A 778 6.26 10.57 12.93
CA PHE A 778 6.04 10.42 14.37
C PHE A 778 5.10 11.50 14.91
N GLY A 779 4.18 11.14 15.80
CA GLY A 779 3.09 12.01 16.27
C GLY A 779 3.49 13.13 17.24
N HIS A 780 4.52 13.93 16.95
CA HIS A 780 4.88 15.17 17.65
C HIS A 780 4.22 16.40 17.01
N SER A 781 4.13 17.52 17.73
CA SER A 781 3.33 18.70 17.33
C SER A 781 3.71 19.30 15.97
N GLU A 782 5.00 19.31 15.67
CA GLU A 782 5.57 19.74 14.40
C GLU A 782 5.02 18.93 13.22
N ALA A 783 5.11 17.60 13.29
CA ALA A 783 4.61 16.68 12.27
C ALA A 783 3.08 16.69 12.19
N LEU A 784 2.38 16.65 13.34
CA LEU A 784 0.90 16.69 13.39
C LEU A 784 0.35 17.97 12.74
N SER A 785 0.98 19.13 12.99
CA SER A 785 0.57 20.37 12.34
C SER A 785 0.87 20.37 10.83
N ALA A 786 2.01 19.79 10.41
CA ALA A 786 2.35 19.65 9.00
C ALA A 786 1.38 18.73 8.25
N MET A 787 0.98 17.60 8.85
CA MET A 787 -0.07 16.71 8.31
C MET A 787 -1.37 17.48 8.11
N ALA A 788 -1.88 18.13 9.16
CA ALA A 788 -3.13 18.89 9.09
C ALA A 788 -3.14 19.92 7.94
N ALA A 789 -2.03 20.63 7.73
CA ALA A 789 -1.88 21.62 6.66
C ALA A 789 -1.84 21.00 5.24
N ILE A 790 -1.45 19.73 5.11
CA ILE A 790 -1.47 18.95 3.86
C ILE A 790 -2.86 18.32 3.65
N ASP A 791 -3.44 17.71 4.68
CA ASP A 791 -4.78 17.11 4.68
C ASP A 791 -5.84 18.13 4.27
N ALA A 792 -5.78 19.35 4.81
CA ALA A 792 -6.64 20.47 4.41
C ALA A 792 -6.51 20.80 2.91
N MET A 793 -5.31 20.69 2.33
CA MET A 793 -5.07 20.94 0.90
C MET A 793 -5.57 19.78 0.02
N LEU A 794 -5.43 18.53 0.47
CA LEU A 794 -6.00 17.36 -0.21
C LEU A 794 -7.53 17.45 -0.26
N LEU A 795 -8.17 17.71 0.88
CA LEU A 795 -9.63 17.92 0.98
C LEU A 795 -10.11 19.05 0.05
N ARG A 796 -9.38 20.16 -0.02
CA ARG A 796 -9.67 21.25 -0.96
C ARG A 796 -9.50 20.83 -2.42
N SER A 797 -8.46 20.06 -2.72
CA SER A 797 -8.16 19.59 -4.08
C SER A 797 -9.22 18.62 -4.60
N PHE A 798 -9.82 17.79 -3.74
CA PHE A 798 -10.96 16.96 -4.11
C PHE A 798 -12.22 17.80 -4.37
N ALA A 799 -12.48 18.82 -3.54
CA ALA A 799 -13.65 19.68 -3.66
C ALA A 799 -13.64 20.53 -4.96
N GLU A 800 -12.47 20.96 -5.42
CA GLU A 800 -12.28 21.66 -6.71
C GLU A 800 -12.15 20.69 -7.91
N GLY A 801 -12.20 19.36 -7.68
CA GLY A 801 -12.01 18.33 -8.72
C GLY A 801 -10.59 18.25 -9.29
N LEU A 802 -9.60 18.85 -8.62
CA LEU A 802 -8.21 18.96 -9.07
C LEU A 802 -7.42 17.66 -8.86
N LEU A 803 -7.74 16.90 -7.81
CA LEU A 803 -7.25 15.54 -7.56
C LEU A 803 -8.42 14.58 -7.37
N GLU A 804 -8.14 13.29 -7.58
CA GLU A 804 -9.03 12.22 -7.14
C GLU A 804 -8.77 11.86 -5.67
N ASP A 805 -9.86 11.58 -4.97
CA ASP A 805 -9.94 11.13 -3.57
C ASP A 805 -9.06 9.90 -3.28
N ASP A 806 -8.91 9.02 -4.27
CA ASP A 806 -8.35 7.66 -4.16
C ASP A 806 -8.98 6.78 -3.04
N GLY A 807 -10.08 7.24 -2.42
CA GLY A 807 -10.79 6.52 -1.36
C GLY A 807 -10.13 6.71 0.00
N LEU A 808 -9.74 7.96 0.31
CA LEU A 808 -9.00 8.35 1.51
C LEU A 808 -9.59 9.57 2.24
N ARG A 809 -10.56 10.28 1.66
CA ARG A 809 -11.16 11.50 2.25
C ARG A 809 -11.69 11.32 3.67
N SER A 810 -12.26 10.16 4.02
CA SER A 810 -12.74 9.89 5.39
C SER A 810 -11.59 9.82 6.40
N THR A 811 -10.50 9.13 6.03
CA THR A 811 -9.29 8.99 6.84
C THR A 811 -8.56 10.32 6.96
N ILE A 812 -8.34 11.03 5.85
CA ILE A 812 -7.79 12.39 5.81
C ILE A 812 -8.60 13.35 6.71
N LYS A 813 -9.93 13.24 6.72
CA LYS A 813 -10.80 14.00 7.64
C LYS A 813 -10.57 13.62 9.10
N ALA A 814 -10.56 12.34 9.44
CA ALA A 814 -10.39 11.86 10.81
C ALA A 814 -8.98 12.18 11.37
N ASP A 815 -7.94 12.09 10.53
CA ASP A 815 -6.57 12.50 10.84
C ASP A 815 -6.48 14.00 11.13
N LEU A 816 -7.08 14.84 10.27
CA LEU A 816 -7.14 16.29 10.44
C LEU A 816 -7.90 16.69 11.72
N ASP A 817 -9.08 16.12 11.94
CA ASP A 817 -9.87 16.32 13.15
C ASP A 817 -9.08 15.91 14.41
N LYS A 818 -8.36 14.79 14.37
CA LYS A 818 -7.49 14.36 15.48
C LYS A 818 -6.28 15.26 15.67
N ALA A 819 -5.58 15.65 14.60
CA ALA A 819 -4.36 16.45 14.69
C ALA A 819 -4.63 17.81 15.37
N ILE A 820 -5.69 18.51 14.96
CA ILE A 820 -6.08 19.78 15.58
C ILE A 820 -6.55 19.59 17.04
N LYS A 821 -7.27 18.50 17.34
CA LYS A 821 -7.67 18.15 18.71
C LYS A 821 -6.48 17.86 19.63
N ASP A 822 -5.56 16.99 19.20
CA ASP A 822 -4.39 16.60 19.98
C ASP A 822 -3.44 17.79 20.19
N LEU A 823 -3.28 18.66 19.19
CA LEU A 823 -2.53 19.92 19.33
C LEU A 823 -3.12 20.80 20.44
N ASP A 824 -4.44 20.94 20.53
CA ASP A 824 -5.14 21.77 21.52
C ASP A 824 -5.21 21.14 22.93
N GLU A 825 -5.39 19.82 23.02
CA GLU A 825 -5.62 19.10 24.27
C GLU A 825 -4.33 18.56 24.90
N THR A 826 -3.29 18.26 24.10
CA THR A 826 -2.06 17.59 24.55
C THR A 826 -0.82 18.48 24.40
N PHE A 827 -0.62 19.10 23.23
CA PHE A 827 0.62 19.81 22.92
C PHE A 827 0.61 21.30 23.26
N TYR A 828 -0.56 21.95 23.32
CA TYR A 828 -0.62 23.35 23.73
C TYR A 828 -0.47 23.46 25.25
N ASP A 829 0.61 24.13 25.68
CA ASP A 829 0.88 24.33 27.09
C ASP A 829 0.09 25.52 27.65
N ARG A 830 -1.00 25.22 28.36
CA ARG A 830 -1.83 26.22 29.05
C ARG A 830 -1.05 27.08 30.06
N GLN A 831 0.14 26.67 30.51
CA GLN A 831 1.00 27.48 31.40
C GLN A 831 1.83 28.51 30.64
N THR A 832 2.66 28.08 29.67
CA THR A 832 3.50 29.00 28.88
C THR A 832 2.79 29.67 27.70
N ARG A 833 1.59 29.21 27.32
CA ARG A 833 0.85 29.59 26.10
C ARG A 833 1.60 29.33 24.80
N LEU A 834 2.43 28.28 24.80
CA LEU A 834 3.27 27.86 23.67
C LEU A 834 3.07 26.37 23.37
N MET A 835 3.48 25.96 22.17
CA MET A 835 3.45 24.55 21.76
C MET A 835 4.64 23.77 22.32
N ARG A 836 4.33 22.67 23.01
CA ARG A 836 5.30 21.64 23.41
C ARG A 836 5.77 20.87 22.18
N PRO A 837 7.05 20.48 22.08
CA PRO A 837 7.50 19.58 21.02
C PRO A 837 6.96 18.15 21.25
N TYR A 838 7.04 17.65 22.49
CA TYR A 838 6.49 16.37 22.94
C TYR A 838 5.65 16.57 24.22
N PRO A 839 4.66 15.70 24.51
CA PRO A 839 3.90 15.79 25.75
C PRO A 839 4.80 15.61 26.97
N GLY A 840 4.57 16.38 28.03
CA GLY A 840 5.41 16.37 29.24
C GLY A 840 6.71 17.18 29.14
N LEU A 841 6.99 17.82 28.00
CA LEU A 841 8.02 18.87 27.88
C LEU A 841 7.37 20.27 27.91
N ASP A 842 8.17 21.31 28.11
CA ASP A 842 7.71 22.71 28.13
C ASP A 842 7.42 23.25 26.72
N GLY A 843 6.57 24.29 26.63
CA GLY A 843 6.25 24.96 25.38
C GLY A 843 7.40 25.85 24.87
N THR A 844 7.75 25.74 23.57
CA THR A 844 8.89 26.48 22.98
C THR A 844 8.45 27.46 21.87
N PRO A 845 9.11 28.63 21.71
CA PRO A 845 8.72 29.60 20.68
C PRO A 845 8.88 29.08 19.25
N LEU A 846 9.96 28.34 18.96
CA LEU A 846 10.26 27.87 17.60
C LEU A 846 9.21 26.86 17.11
N TRP A 847 8.81 25.88 17.94
CA TRP A 847 7.72 24.95 17.61
C TRP A 847 6.37 25.69 17.54
N SER A 848 6.18 26.73 18.34
CA SER A 848 4.95 27.56 18.29
C SER A 848 4.82 28.32 16.97
N VAL A 849 5.91 28.87 16.43
CA VAL A 849 5.91 29.56 15.13
C VAL A 849 5.62 28.57 13.99
N TRP A 850 6.19 27.36 14.02
CA TRP A 850 5.90 26.31 13.03
C TRP A 850 4.44 25.87 13.05
N VAL A 851 3.91 25.53 14.24
CA VAL A 851 2.52 25.12 14.39
C VAL A 851 1.57 26.25 13.99
N LEU A 852 1.85 27.50 14.37
CA LEU A 852 1.05 28.66 13.97
C LEU A 852 0.96 28.81 12.44
N LYS A 853 2.08 28.67 11.71
CA LYS A 853 2.07 28.71 10.23
C LYS A 853 1.11 27.67 9.64
N ASN A 854 1.19 26.44 10.15
CA ASN A 854 0.38 25.33 9.67
C ASN A 854 -1.11 25.48 10.04
N LEU A 855 -1.42 25.95 11.25
CA LEU A 855 -2.81 26.27 11.65
C LEU A 855 -3.44 27.34 10.76
N LEU A 856 -2.68 28.38 10.39
CA LEU A 856 -3.14 29.42 9.46
C LEU A 856 -3.32 28.89 8.02
N GLN A 857 -2.48 27.94 7.58
CA GLN A 857 -2.70 27.25 6.31
C GLN A 857 -3.99 26.42 6.33
N VAL A 858 -4.26 25.66 7.40
CA VAL A 858 -5.51 24.89 7.59
C VAL A 858 -6.73 25.81 7.52
N THR A 859 -6.74 26.89 8.31
CA THR A 859 -7.91 27.77 8.39
C THR A 859 -8.19 28.48 7.06
N ASN A 860 -7.16 29.00 6.38
CA ASN A 860 -7.31 29.66 5.08
C ASN A 860 -7.77 28.68 3.97
N THR A 861 -7.18 27.49 3.90
CA THR A 861 -7.43 26.52 2.81
C THR A 861 -8.87 26.01 2.82
N LEU A 862 -9.40 25.65 4.00
CA LEU A 862 -10.76 25.18 4.18
C LEU A 862 -11.79 26.33 4.13
N SER A 863 -11.51 27.46 4.79
CA SER A 863 -12.43 28.61 4.81
C SER A 863 -12.67 29.21 3.42
N GLY A 864 -11.68 29.09 2.52
CA GLY A 864 -11.79 29.53 1.13
C GLY A 864 -12.69 28.67 0.23
N HIS A 865 -13.40 27.67 0.75
CA HIS A 865 -14.41 26.89 0.01
C HIS A 865 -15.68 26.72 0.85
N ALA A 866 -16.82 27.23 0.37
CA ALA A 866 -18.04 27.35 1.16
C ALA A 866 -18.51 26.03 1.81
N ALA A 867 -18.47 24.92 1.06
CA ALA A 867 -18.89 23.62 1.59
C ALA A 867 -17.91 23.04 2.62
N LEU A 868 -16.59 23.30 2.48
CA LEU A 868 -15.60 22.83 3.46
C LEU A 868 -15.63 23.71 4.72
N LYS A 869 -15.82 25.02 4.57
CA LYS A 869 -16.05 25.93 5.70
C LYS A 869 -17.26 25.51 6.53
N ALA A 870 -18.33 25.06 5.89
CA ALA A 870 -19.51 24.52 6.58
C ALA A 870 -19.26 23.14 7.22
N GLU A 871 -18.56 22.23 6.53
CA GLU A 871 -18.25 20.89 7.05
C GLU A 871 -17.28 20.89 8.24
N PHE A 872 -16.36 21.85 8.28
CA PHE A 872 -15.25 21.92 9.26
C PHE A 872 -15.37 23.09 10.25
N ALA A 873 -16.54 23.71 10.42
CA ALA A 873 -16.72 24.91 11.25
C ALA A 873 -16.11 24.77 12.68
N THR A 874 -16.46 23.70 13.41
CA THR A 874 -15.95 23.45 14.77
C THR A 874 -14.43 23.23 14.83
N LEU A 875 -13.83 22.69 13.76
CA LEU A 875 -12.37 22.56 13.64
C LEU A 875 -11.73 23.92 13.37
N LEU A 876 -12.33 24.73 12.51
CA LEU A 876 -11.88 26.08 12.18
C LEU A 876 -11.90 27.00 13.40
N ASP A 877 -12.93 26.90 14.26
CA ASP A 877 -13.00 27.64 15.52
C ASP A 877 -11.86 27.25 16.48
N ARG A 878 -11.59 25.95 16.63
CA ARG A 878 -10.49 25.44 17.49
C ARG A 878 -9.11 25.83 16.95
N ALA A 879 -8.88 25.65 15.65
CA ALA A 879 -7.61 26.00 14.99
C ALA A 879 -7.38 27.53 14.98
N GLY A 880 -8.43 28.32 14.76
CA GLY A 880 -8.41 29.78 14.82
C GLY A 880 -8.06 30.29 16.21
N ARG A 881 -8.72 29.77 17.26
CA ARG A 881 -8.39 30.12 18.66
C ARG A 881 -6.94 29.81 19.00
N LEU A 882 -6.42 28.62 18.65
CA LEU A 882 -5.01 28.30 18.85
C LEU A 882 -4.08 29.26 18.10
N ALA A 883 -4.41 29.60 16.85
CA ALA A 883 -3.61 30.53 16.08
C ALA A 883 -3.59 31.94 16.70
N GLU A 884 -4.72 32.42 17.24
CA GLU A 884 -4.82 33.70 17.94
C GLU A 884 -4.05 33.69 19.27
N GLU A 885 -4.20 32.64 20.08
CA GLU A 885 -3.48 32.47 21.36
C GLU A 885 -1.95 32.45 21.14
N LEU A 886 -1.47 31.67 20.15
CA LEU A 886 -0.05 31.60 19.79
C LEU A 886 0.47 32.92 19.20
N THR A 887 -0.28 33.58 18.31
CA THR A 887 0.10 34.89 17.75
C THR A 887 0.26 35.93 18.86
N THR A 888 -0.69 35.95 19.80
CA THR A 888 -0.67 36.85 20.96
C THR A 888 0.55 36.61 21.85
N GLU A 889 0.85 35.36 22.19
CA GLU A 889 1.98 35.03 23.07
C GLU A 889 3.35 35.25 22.40
N LEU A 890 3.48 34.90 21.10
CA LEU A 890 4.70 35.15 20.32
C LEU A 890 4.95 36.67 20.16
N GLY A 891 3.91 37.44 19.87
CA GLY A 891 3.97 38.91 19.83
C GLY A 891 4.36 39.51 21.20
N ARG A 892 3.77 39.02 22.30
CA ARG A 892 4.13 39.43 23.68
C ARG A 892 5.59 39.13 24.00
N ARG A 893 6.16 38.03 23.48
CA ARG A 893 7.57 37.65 23.59
C ARG A 893 8.49 38.31 22.56
N LYS A 894 7.95 39.13 21.65
CA LYS A 894 8.67 39.78 20.52
C LYS A 894 9.38 38.79 19.58
N ILE A 895 8.79 37.63 19.36
CA ILE A 895 9.30 36.61 18.43
C ILE A 895 8.74 36.90 17.04
N SER A 896 9.61 37.21 16.07
CA SER A 896 9.22 37.51 14.69
C SER A 896 8.80 36.24 13.94
N THR A 897 7.52 36.16 13.53
CA THR A 897 7.03 35.10 12.63
C THR A 897 7.63 35.21 11.23
N GLU A 898 8.01 36.41 10.80
CA GLU A 898 8.62 36.66 9.48
C GLU A 898 10.07 36.16 9.42
N GLU A 899 10.85 36.36 10.49
CA GLU A 899 12.24 35.90 10.56
C GLU A 899 12.36 34.41 10.94
N VAL A 900 11.47 33.90 11.80
CA VAL A 900 11.55 32.52 12.33
C VAL A 900 10.68 31.53 11.55
N GLY A 901 9.54 31.96 11.01
CA GLY A 901 8.58 31.09 10.31
C GLY A 901 8.46 31.32 8.81
N LEU A 902 9.04 32.42 8.29
CA LEU A 902 8.94 32.84 6.89
C LEU A 902 7.48 32.96 6.43
N PHE A 903 6.64 33.63 7.25
CA PHE A 903 5.25 33.98 6.90
C PHE A 903 4.79 35.25 7.62
N THR A 904 3.88 36.01 7.00
CA THR A 904 3.22 37.17 7.61
C THR A 904 1.80 36.80 8.04
N PRO A 905 1.46 36.84 9.36
CA PRO A 905 0.10 36.58 9.83
C PRO A 905 -0.92 37.54 9.21
N GLY A 906 -2.08 37.01 8.80
CA GLY A 906 -3.19 37.81 8.27
C GLY A 906 -3.07 38.28 6.80
N ALA A 907 -1.93 38.06 6.14
CA ALA A 907 -1.80 38.29 4.70
C ALA A 907 -2.48 37.17 3.90
N THR A 908 -3.27 37.54 2.87
CA THR A 908 -4.12 36.61 2.09
C THR A 908 -3.35 35.48 1.40
N ASP A 909 -2.08 35.72 1.06
CA ASP A 909 -1.15 34.78 0.44
C ASP A 909 0.16 34.67 1.24
N GLY A 910 0.06 34.67 2.57
CA GLY A 910 1.13 34.99 3.53
C GLY A 910 2.42 34.14 3.58
N ASP A 911 2.71 33.30 2.59
CA ASP A 911 4.08 32.77 2.40
C ASP A 911 5.05 33.93 2.12
N LEU A 912 6.23 33.92 2.78
CA LEU A 912 7.33 34.81 2.42
C LEU A 912 8.38 34.07 1.58
N ILE A 913 8.76 34.67 0.45
CA ILE A 913 9.84 34.21 -0.43
C ILE A 913 11.13 34.98 -0.07
N PRO A 914 12.28 34.31 0.09
CA PRO A 914 13.58 34.97 0.15
C PRO A 914 13.95 35.49 -1.24
N VAL A 915 14.17 36.80 -1.36
CA VAL A 915 14.63 37.45 -2.59
C VAL A 915 15.86 38.31 -2.30
N VAL A 916 16.72 38.53 -3.29
CA VAL A 916 17.90 39.38 -3.13
C VAL A 916 17.55 40.81 -3.52
N VAL A 917 17.74 41.75 -2.59
CA VAL A 917 17.60 43.19 -2.81
C VAL A 917 18.85 43.88 -2.26
N ASP A 918 19.51 44.70 -3.09
CA ASP A 918 20.75 45.41 -2.74
C ASP A 918 21.85 44.50 -2.13
N GLY A 919 21.97 43.27 -2.66
CA GLY A 919 22.92 42.26 -2.20
C GLY A 919 22.58 41.58 -0.87
N LYS A 920 21.41 41.84 -0.30
CA LYS A 920 20.92 41.21 0.93
C LYS A 920 19.73 40.30 0.64
N VAL A 921 19.67 39.15 1.31
CA VAL A 921 18.46 38.32 1.33
C VAL A 921 17.43 39.00 2.21
N VAL A 922 16.27 39.30 1.63
CA VAL A 922 15.10 39.84 2.34
C VAL A 922 13.89 38.99 2.05
N HIS A 923 13.06 38.77 3.07
CA HIS A 923 11.80 38.04 2.92
C HIS A 923 10.68 38.98 2.46
N ARG A 924 9.90 38.56 1.46
CA ARG A 924 8.83 39.35 0.82
C ARG A 924 7.62 38.46 0.50
N ALA A 925 6.41 39.02 0.62
CA ALA A 925 5.17 38.30 0.28
C ALA A 925 5.10 38.02 -1.23
N VAL A 926 4.42 36.94 -1.63
CA VAL A 926 4.30 36.54 -3.04
C VAL A 926 3.62 37.60 -3.93
N THR A 927 2.85 38.50 -3.31
CA THR A 927 2.16 39.62 -3.97
C THR A 927 3.02 40.88 -4.11
N ASP A 928 4.23 40.91 -3.56
CA ASP A 928 5.15 42.05 -3.67
C ASP A 928 5.76 42.12 -5.09
N ALA A 929 5.72 43.32 -5.69
CA ALA A 929 6.30 43.56 -7.01
C ALA A 929 7.82 43.32 -7.04
N ALA A 930 8.52 43.44 -5.91
CA ALA A 930 9.94 43.11 -5.78
C ALA A 930 10.22 41.63 -6.08
N VAL A 931 9.31 40.72 -5.73
CA VAL A 931 9.47 39.28 -5.99
C VAL A 931 9.44 39.00 -7.49
N VAL A 932 8.43 39.50 -8.21
CA VAL A 932 8.34 39.33 -9.67
C VAL A 932 9.47 40.06 -10.39
N ASN A 933 9.84 41.27 -9.95
CA ASN A 933 10.97 42.00 -10.53
C ASN A 933 12.29 41.23 -10.37
N TRP A 934 12.61 40.75 -9.18
CA TRP A 934 13.81 39.94 -8.92
C TRP A 934 13.77 38.61 -9.69
N PHE A 935 12.62 37.93 -9.71
CA PHE A 935 12.49 36.68 -10.44
C PHE A 935 12.73 36.87 -11.95
N VAL A 936 12.03 37.81 -12.58
CA VAL A 936 12.09 38.03 -14.04
C VAL A 936 13.44 38.63 -14.48
N LYS A 937 14.08 39.48 -13.67
CA LYS A 937 15.32 40.20 -14.04
C LYS A 937 16.60 39.52 -13.58
N GLU A 938 16.59 38.75 -12.50
CA GLU A 938 17.79 38.07 -11.97
C GLU A 938 17.70 36.55 -11.98
N MET A 939 16.65 35.96 -11.40
CA MET A 939 16.59 34.52 -11.19
C MET A 939 16.30 33.75 -12.49
N ALA A 940 15.28 34.14 -13.25
CA ALA A 940 14.88 33.48 -14.49
C ALA A 940 15.96 33.54 -15.59
N PRO A 941 16.72 34.65 -15.75
CA PRO A 941 17.89 34.67 -16.64
C PRO A 941 19.07 33.85 -16.10
N ALA A 942 19.34 33.89 -14.78
CA ALA A 942 20.45 33.11 -14.19
C ALA A 942 20.20 31.59 -14.14
N LEU A 943 18.92 31.18 -14.14
CA LEU A 943 18.47 29.81 -14.37
C LEU A 943 18.26 29.49 -15.86
N ASP A 944 18.46 30.47 -16.76
CA ASP A 944 18.11 30.43 -18.19
C ASP A 944 16.83 29.62 -18.47
N LEU A 945 15.74 30.06 -17.83
CA LEU A 945 14.40 29.53 -18.15
C LEU A 945 14.03 29.80 -19.62
N GLY A 946 14.80 30.64 -20.33
CA GLY A 946 14.66 31.06 -21.72
C GLY A 946 15.15 30.06 -22.78
N GLY A 947 16.18 29.26 -22.49
CA GLY A 947 16.86 28.41 -23.48
C GLY A 947 16.48 26.92 -23.49
N SER A 948 16.05 26.35 -22.36
CA SER A 948 15.78 24.90 -22.23
C SER A 948 14.51 24.62 -21.40
N SER A 949 13.91 23.44 -21.58
CA SER A 949 12.76 22.94 -20.80
C SER A 949 13.07 21.64 -20.03
N ASP A 950 14.35 21.29 -19.94
CA ASP A 950 14.92 20.14 -19.22
C ASP A 950 15.04 20.46 -17.71
N LEU A 951 14.63 19.53 -16.85
CA LEU A 951 14.62 19.72 -15.39
C LEU A 951 16.00 19.50 -14.75
N ARG A 952 16.92 18.78 -15.41
CA ARG A 952 18.33 18.66 -15.03
C ARG A 952 19.09 19.95 -15.31
N ASP A 953 18.94 20.54 -16.50
CA ASP A 953 19.56 21.83 -16.81
C ASP A 953 19.14 22.89 -15.78
N LEU A 954 17.85 22.92 -15.46
CA LEU A 954 17.28 23.72 -14.38
C LEU A 954 17.93 23.44 -13.02
N ASN A 955 17.99 22.17 -12.60
CA ASN A 955 18.54 21.76 -11.30
C ASN A 955 20.04 22.11 -11.17
N GLU A 956 20.84 21.85 -12.21
CA GLU A 956 22.24 22.25 -12.24
C GLU A 956 22.41 23.76 -12.09
N ARG A 957 21.53 24.56 -12.70
CA ARG A 957 21.58 26.02 -12.59
C ARG A 957 21.09 26.51 -11.22
N PHE A 958 20.15 25.82 -10.58
CA PHE A 958 19.82 26.04 -9.16
C PHE A 958 21.04 25.79 -8.26
N VAL A 959 21.74 24.67 -8.44
CA VAL A 959 22.96 24.34 -7.69
C VAL A 959 24.09 25.34 -7.97
N LYS A 960 24.34 25.71 -9.23
CA LYS A 960 25.38 26.70 -9.61
C LYS A 960 25.10 28.10 -9.07
N ASN A 961 23.83 28.49 -8.91
CA ASN A 961 23.45 29.78 -8.32
C ASN A 961 23.14 29.70 -6.80
N TYR A 962 23.36 28.54 -6.15
CA TYR A 962 23.03 28.32 -4.74
C TYR A 962 23.59 29.38 -3.80
N ASP A 963 24.90 29.64 -3.85
CA ASP A 963 25.55 30.62 -2.98
C ASP A 963 25.19 32.08 -3.34
N LYS A 964 24.76 32.34 -4.58
CA LYS A 964 24.34 33.66 -5.05
C LYS A 964 22.96 34.05 -4.50
N PHE A 965 22.00 33.12 -4.53
CA PHE A 965 20.60 33.40 -4.17
C PHE A 965 20.16 32.77 -2.84
N ARG A 966 21.04 32.03 -2.16
CA ARG A 966 20.80 31.44 -0.82
C ARG A 966 19.53 30.58 -0.75
N PHE A 967 19.37 29.72 -1.75
CA PHE A 967 18.37 28.64 -1.71
C PHE A 967 18.60 27.70 -0.51
N LEU A 968 17.60 26.91 -0.14
CA LEU A 968 17.76 25.80 0.80
C LEU A 968 18.57 24.67 0.15
N ARG A 969 19.44 24.01 0.92
CA ARG A 969 20.44 23.02 0.42
C ARG A 969 19.83 21.65 0.06
N ALA A 970 18.56 21.63 -0.33
CA ALA A 970 17.66 20.48 -0.30
C ALA A 970 17.18 20.08 -1.71
N PHE A 971 18.11 19.84 -2.62
CA PHE A 971 17.83 19.63 -4.05
C PHE A 971 18.04 18.18 -4.50
N GLU A 972 17.10 17.31 -4.13
CA GLU A 972 16.84 16.06 -4.85
C GLU A 972 15.39 16.03 -5.38
N ARG A 973 15.20 15.37 -6.53
CA ARG A 973 13.94 15.07 -7.25
C ARG A 973 12.93 16.21 -7.46
N THR A 974 12.38 16.82 -6.41
CA THR A 974 11.30 17.82 -6.48
C THR A 974 11.68 19.23 -6.01
N GLY A 975 12.85 19.40 -5.37
CA GLY A 975 13.29 20.70 -4.82
C GLY A 975 13.26 21.90 -5.78
N PRO A 976 13.70 21.79 -7.06
CA PRO A 976 13.62 22.91 -8.02
C PRO A 976 12.18 23.30 -8.34
N LEU A 977 11.28 22.32 -8.44
CA LEU A 977 9.85 22.55 -8.69
C LEU A 977 9.22 23.35 -7.54
N TYR A 978 9.57 23.06 -6.28
CA TYR A 978 9.11 23.83 -5.11
C TYR A 978 9.46 25.32 -5.22
N TYR A 979 10.70 25.65 -5.58
CA TYR A 979 11.12 27.06 -5.77
C TYR A 979 10.45 27.73 -6.97
N LEU A 980 10.25 27.00 -8.07
CA LEU A 980 9.52 27.53 -9.22
C LEU A 980 8.02 27.76 -8.90
N LEU A 981 7.40 26.89 -8.11
CA LEU A 981 5.99 26.99 -7.70
C LEU A 981 5.68 28.28 -6.92
N LEU A 982 6.52 28.62 -5.94
CA LEU A 982 6.39 29.86 -5.17
C LEU A 982 6.39 31.10 -6.07
N ASN A 983 7.29 31.14 -7.05
CA ASN A 983 7.38 32.22 -8.02
C ASN A 983 6.26 32.18 -9.09
N ALA A 984 5.79 31.00 -9.48
CA ALA A 984 4.66 30.86 -10.40
C ALA A 984 3.36 31.42 -9.83
N LYS A 985 3.10 31.25 -8.52
CA LYS A 985 1.96 31.89 -7.86
C LYS A 985 2.08 33.41 -7.87
N ALA A 986 3.26 33.95 -7.60
CA ALA A 986 3.53 35.39 -7.67
C ALA A 986 3.27 35.96 -9.09
N LEU A 987 3.81 35.31 -10.13
CA LEU A 987 3.59 35.71 -11.53
C LEU A 987 2.12 35.60 -11.95
N TYR A 988 1.40 34.58 -11.50
CA TYR A 988 -0.03 34.42 -11.79
C TYR A 988 -0.87 35.56 -11.20
N LEU A 989 -0.69 35.83 -9.89
CA LEU A 989 -1.42 36.87 -9.17
C LEU A 989 -1.13 38.27 -9.73
N GLN A 990 0.10 38.51 -10.19
CA GLN A 990 0.53 39.78 -10.81
C GLN A 990 0.30 39.83 -12.34
N LYS A 991 -0.25 38.75 -12.93
CA LYS A 991 -0.59 38.60 -14.36
C LYS A 991 0.59 38.84 -15.32
N ASP A 992 1.78 38.40 -14.91
CA ASP A 992 3.00 38.53 -15.71
C ASP A 992 3.08 37.47 -16.83
N PRO A 993 3.43 37.83 -18.08
CA PRO A 993 3.46 36.90 -19.22
C PRO A 993 4.49 35.76 -19.09
N SER A 994 5.44 35.85 -18.15
CA SER A 994 6.38 34.76 -17.86
C SER A 994 5.69 33.55 -17.21
N PHE A 995 4.49 33.73 -16.65
CA PHE A 995 3.72 32.67 -15.99
C PHE A 995 3.50 31.46 -16.92
N ASP A 996 2.98 31.67 -18.13
CA ASP A 996 2.60 30.59 -19.04
C ASP A 996 3.77 29.65 -19.35
N ARG A 997 4.96 30.23 -19.52
CA ARG A 997 6.19 29.48 -19.78
C ARG A 997 6.60 28.66 -18.56
N LEU A 998 6.59 29.29 -17.38
CA LEU A 998 6.97 28.65 -16.12
C LEU A 998 6.01 27.52 -15.73
N PHE A 999 4.71 27.75 -15.89
CA PHE A 999 3.66 26.77 -15.61
C PHE A 999 3.82 25.50 -16.46
N ARG A 1000 4.24 25.60 -17.73
CA ARG A 1000 4.49 24.41 -18.57
C ARG A 1000 5.61 23.54 -18.00
N THR A 1001 6.74 24.14 -17.60
CA THR A 1001 7.86 23.41 -16.98
C THR A 1001 7.42 22.74 -15.67
N ILE A 1002 6.69 23.47 -14.82
CA ILE A 1002 6.16 22.93 -13.56
C ILE A 1002 5.19 21.79 -13.81
N ALA A 1003 4.15 21.99 -14.63
CA ALA A 1003 3.11 21.00 -14.87
C ALA A 1003 3.67 19.72 -15.51
N ARG A 1004 4.59 19.86 -16.47
CA ARG A 1004 5.32 18.74 -17.08
C ARG A 1004 6.14 17.99 -16.04
N GLY A 1005 6.90 18.71 -15.20
CA GLY A 1005 7.66 18.12 -14.11
C GLY A 1005 6.78 17.37 -13.12
N MET A 1006 5.73 18.01 -12.60
CA MET A 1006 4.84 17.41 -11.60
C MET A 1006 4.11 16.15 -12.12
N ILE A 1007 3.72 16.11 -13.40
CA ILE A 1007 3.13 14.91 -14.02
C ILE A 1007 4.16 13.77 -14.08
N LEU A 1008 5.37 14.06 -14.57
CA LEU A 1008 6.40 13.03 -14.77
C LEU A 1008 7.10 12.60 -13.46
N THR A 1009 7.14 13.48 -12.45
CA THR A 1009 7.47 13.11 -11.06
C THR A 1009 6.28 12.53 -10.30
N GLY A 1010 5.19 12.17 -11.00
CA GLY A 1010 3.97 11.62 -10.41
C GLY A 1010 4.10 10.18 -9.90
N GLU A 1011 5.20 9.49 -10.19
CA GLU A 1011 5.40 8.09 -9.77
C GLU A 1011 5.62 7.96 -8.24
N PRO A 1012 5.14 6.88 -7.59
CA PRO A 1012 5.51 6.59 -6.21
C PRO A 1012 7.04 6.42 -6.07
N GLY A 1013 7.60 6.96 -4.99
CA GLY A 1013 9.05 7.07 -4.77
C GLY A 1013 9.69 8.32 -5.39
N LEU A 1014 9.07 8.99 -6.37
CA LEU A 1014 9.58 10.28 -6.88
C LEU A 1014 9.31 11.44 -5.93
N VAL A 1015 8.18 11.39 -5.23
CA VAL A 1015 7.80 12.35 -4.17
C VAL A 1015 8.43 11.92 -2.83
N GLN A 1016 9.76 11.81 -2.81
CA GLN A 1016 10.60 11.63 -1.61
C GLN A 1016 11.38 12.93 -1.30
N GLY A 1017 11.53 13.25 -0.01
CA GLY A 1017 12.17 14.48 0.47
C GLY A 1017 13.59 14.26 1.02
N PRO A 1018 14.54 15.19 0.82
CA PRO A 1018 15.93 15.02 1.27
C PRO A 1018 16.06 15.22 2.79
N ALA A 1019 16.50 14.19 3.51
CA ALA A 1019 16.41 14.03 4.97
C ALA A 1019 17.15 15.07 5.87
N MET A 1020 17.80 16.09 5.30
CA MET A 1020 18.93 16.82 5.91
C MET A 1020 18.57 17.99 6.85
N LEU A 1021 17.29 18.38 6.99
CA LEU A 1021 16.82 19.46 7.89
C LEU A 1021 15.49 19.10 8.58
N GLY A 1022 15.33 17.83 9.00
CA GLY A 1022 14.00 17.29 9.32
C GLY A 1022 13.21 16.96 8.03
N GLY A 1023 13.91 16.42 7.03
CA GLY A 1023 13.47 16.41 5.62
C GLY A 1023 12.25 15.56 5.25
N VAL A 1024 11.59 14.92 6.21
CA VAL A 1024 10.47 13.98 5.99
C VAL A 1024 9.26 14.66 5.35
N TYR A 1025 9.09 15.97 5.56
CA TYR A 1025 7.93 16.73 5.08
C TYR A 1025 8.08 17.29 3.65
N GLY A 1026 9.29 17.34 3.10
CA GLY A 1026 9.61 18.22 1.97
C GLY A 1026 8.86 17.92 0.66
N ALA A 1027 8.67 16.65 0.32
CA ALA A 1027 8.09 16.26 -0.97
C ALA A 1027 6.55 16.39 -1.04
N PRO A 1028 5.77 15.98 -0.01
CA PRO A 1028 4.36 16.35 0.08
C PRO A 1028 4.11 17.86 -0.04
N GLN A 1029 4.99 18.70 0.52
CA GLN A 1029 4.88 20.16 0.42
C GLN A 1029 5.05 20.67 -1.04
N THR A 1030 5.90 20.06 -1.87
CA THR A 1030 5.96 20.40 -3.30
C THR A 1030 4.64 20.15 -4.02
N VAL A 1031 3.99 19.02 -3.75
CA VAL A 1031 2.67 18.74 -4.34
C VAL A 1031 1.62 19.71 -3.80
N VAL A 1032 1.61 19.99 -2.50
CA VAL A 1032 0.71 20.97 -1.87
C VAL A 1032 0.83 22.37 -2.46
N LYS A 1033 2.04 22.86 -2.74
CA LYS A 1033 2.22 24.16 -3.42
C LYS A 1033 1.79 24.14 -4.90
N PHE A 1034 1.85 22.99 -5.58
CA PHE A 1034 1.25 22.85 -6.92
C PHE A 1034 -0.28 22.84 -6.88
N LEU A 1035 -0.87 22.19 -5.88
CA LEU A 1035 -2.31 22.20 -5.65
C LEU A 1035 -2.80 23.60 -5.31
N ASP A 1036 -2.12 24.35 -4.43
CA ASP A 1036 -2.45 25.75 -4.12
C ASP A 1036 -2.43 26.65 -5.37
N LEU A 1037 -1.45 26.46 -6.27
CA LEU A 1037 -1.41 27.15 -7.55
C LEU A 1037 -2.60 26.76 -8.44
N LEU A 1038 -2.92 25.47 -8.58
CA LEU A 1038 -4.06 25.00 -9.36
C LEU A 1038 -5.41 25.46 -8.77
N ILE A 1039 -5.55 25.55 -7.45
CA ILE A 1039 -6.72 26.12 -6.76
C ILE A 1039 -6.82 27.62 -7.04
N THR A 1040 -5.70 28.33 -7.02
CA THR A 1040 -5.64 29.77 -7.35
C THR A 1040 -6.10 30.01 -8.80
N MET A 1041 -5.69 29.16 -9.74
CA MET A 1041 -6.15 29.20 -11.15
C MET A 1041 -7.62 28.78 -11.30
N ALA A 1042 -8.09 27.76 -10.58
CA ALA A 1042 -9.46 27.26 -10.65
C ALA A 1042 -10.48 28.31 -10.19
N ARG A 1043 -10.14 29.13 -9.18
CA ARG A 1043 -11.01 30.21 -8.66
C ARG A 1043 -11.41 31.23 -9.73
N GLU A 1044 -10.54 31.56 -10.68
CA GLU A 1044 -10.89 32.48 -11.79
C GLU A 1044 -11.87 31.87 -12.81
N LYS A 1045 -12.06 30.54 -12.80
CA LYS A 1045 -12.95 29.79 -13.71
C LYS A 1045 -14.10 29.07 -12.97
N ALA A 1046 -14.33 29.39 -11.70
CA ALA A 1046 -15.26 28.66 -10.84
C ALA A 1046 -16.67 28.57 -11.45
N GLY A 1047 -17.18 27.34 -11.60
CA GLY A 1047 -18.49 27.06 -12.20
C GLY A 1047 -18.55 27.09 -13.73
N GLN A 1048 -17.43 27.21 -14.44
CA GLN A 1048 -17.38 27.22 -15.91
C GLN A 1048 -16.60 26.01 -16.47
N PRO A 1049 -16.88 25.55 -17.70
CA PRO A 1049 -16.04 24.56 -18.38
C PRO A 1049 -14.60 25.06 -18.55
N ALA A 1050 -13.61 24.16 -18.52
CA ALA A 1050 -12.20 24.52 -18.70
C ALA A 1050 -11.92 25.13 -20.09
N GLY A 1051 -12.80 24.83 -21.06
CA GLY A 1051 -12.92 25.51 -22.34
C GLY A 1051 -13.51 24.58 -23.40
N GLN A 1052 -13.18 24.81 -24.67
CA GLN A 1052 -13.56 23.94 -25.78
C GLN A 1052 -12.31 23.31 -26.43
N VAL A 1053 -12.44 22.04 -26.81
CA VAL A 1053 -11.48 21.32 -27.66
C VAL A 1053 -12.10 21.17 -29.04
N VAL A 1054 -11.35 21.55 -30.07
CA VAL A 1054 -11.71 21.38 -31.48
C VAL A 1054 -10.82 20.29 -32.08
N VAL A 1055 -11.45 19.29 -32.69
CA VAL A 1055 -10.79 18.18 -33.40
C VAL A 1055 -11.19 18.25 -34.87
N ASP A 1056 -10.20 18.32 -35.75
CA ASP A 1056 -10.37 18.49 -37.20
C ASP A 1056 -9.53 17.41 -37.90
N ILE A 1057 -10.18 16.34 -38.35
CA ILE A 1057 -9.55 15.17 -38.99
C ILE A 1057 -9.91 15.19 -40.47
N GLU A 1058 -8.91 15.06 -41.34
CA GLU A 1058 -9.14 15.05 -42.79
C GLU A 1058 -10.10 13.92 -43.19
N GLY A 1059 -11.21 14.30 -43.83
CA GLY A 1059 -12.30 13.39 -44.23
C GLY A 1059 -13.44 13.23 -43.22
N GLN A 1060 -13.36 13.84 -42.02
CA GLN A 1060 -14.42 13.76 -41.00
C GLN A 1060 -15.02 15.15 -40.68
N PRO A 1061 -16.27 15.22 -40.16
CA PRO A 1061 -16.82 16.48 -39.67
C PRO A 1061 -16.02 17.02 -38.48
N ARG A 1062 -15.59 18.28 -38.55
CA ARG A 1062 -14.91 18.98 -37.44
C ARG A 1062 -15.75 18.93 -36.17
N ALA A 1063 -15.25 18.24 -35.16
CA ALA A 1063 -15.90 18.08 -33.87
C ALA A 1063 -15.48 19.19 -32.89
N THR A 1064 -16.39 19.57 -31.99
CA THR A 1064 -16.10 20.52 -30.89
C THR A 1064 -16.71 19.98 -29.60
N HIS A 1065 -15.90 19.88 -28.55
CA HIS A 1065 -16.23 19.24 -27.29
C HIS A 1065 -15.94 20.17 -26.11
N SER A 1066 -16.81 20.18 -25.09
CA SER A 1066 -16.54 20.90 -23.84
C SER A 1066 -15.56 20.12 -22.96
N LEU A 1067 -14.51 20.79 -22.47
CA LEU A 1067 -13.47 20.18 -21.64
C LEU A 1067 -13.79 20.34 -20.15
N GLY A 1068 -13.62 19.26 -19.38
CA GLY A 1068 -13.97 19.20 -17.96
C GLY A 1068 -13.40 17.96 -17.24
N ALA A 1069 -14.16 17.38 -16.31
CA ALA A 1069 -13.70 16.28 -15.45
C ALA A 1069 -13.43 14.95 -16.20
N THR A 1070 -14.05 14.72 -17.36
CA THR A 1070 -13.78 13.55 -18.21
C THR A 1070 -12.86 13.94 -19.36
N PRO A 1071 -11.76 13.21 -19.62
CA PRO A 1071 -10.87 13.51 -20.72
C PRO A 1071 -11.53 13.19 -22.07
N ILE A 1072 -11.29 14.05 -23.06
CA ILE A 1072 -11.75 13.83 -24.43
C ILE A 1072 -10.76 12.90 -25.12
N ARG A 1073 -11.23 11.80 -25.69
CA ARG A 1073 -10.40 10.79 -26.36
C ARG A 1073 -10.77 10.64 -27.84
N PHE A 1074 -9.78 10.50 -28.72
CA PHE A 1074 -9.96 10.14 -30.13
C PHE A 1074 -8.71 9.43 -30.68
N THR A 1075 -8.81 8.86 -31.88
CA THR A 1075 -7.72 8.19 -32.59
C THR A 1075 -7.56 8.73 -34.00
N THR A 1076 -6.32 8.96 -34.44
CA THR A 1076 -6.00 9.22 -35.84
C THR A 1076 -5.68 7.88 -36.52
N GLU A 1077 -6.45 7.50 -37.54
CA GLU A 1077 -6.22 6.21 -38.24
C GLU A 1077 -5.21 6.37 -39.39
N GLN A 1078 -5.68 6.81 -40.56
CA GLN A 1078 -4.89 6.90 -41.79
C GLN A 1078 -4.44 8.34 -42.09
N THR A 1079 -5.23 9.34 -41.67
CA THR A 1079 -4.96 10.78 -41.84
C THR A 1079 -4.46 11.41 -40.54
N SER A 1080 -3.86 12.59 -40.63
CA SER A 1080 -3.50 13.43 -39.48
C SER A 1080 -4.72 14.21 -38.95
N ALA A 1081 -4.59 14.75 -37.75
CA ALA A 1081 -5.59 15.65 -37.16
C ALA A 1081 -4.97 16.99 -36.78
N ARG A 1082 -5.77 18.05 -36.85
CA ARG A 1082 -5.48 19.34 -36.23
C ARG A 1082 -6.31 19.46 -34.95
N LEU A 1083 -5.62 19.67 -33.83
CA LEU A 1083 -6.20 19.70 -32.50
C LEU A 1083 -5.99 21.09 -31.90
N THR A 1084 -7.06 21.74 -31.42
CA THR A 1084 -6.98 23.01 -30.68
C THR A 1084 -7.65 22.85 -29.34
N MET A 1085 -7.01 23.31 -28.26
CA MET A 1085 -7.52 23.17 -26.89
C MET A 1085 -7.14 24.41 -26.06
N PRO A 1086 -7.80 24.68 -24.92
CA PRO A 1086 -7.52 25.87 -24.11
C PRO A 1086 -6.08 25.92 -23.61
N SER A 1087 -5.56 27.11 -23.27
CA SER A 1087 -4.28 27.22 -22.57
C SER A 1087 -4.30 26.41 -21.26
N HIS A 1088 -3.14 25.86 -20.88
CA HIS A 1088 -2.94 25.02 -19.69
C HIS A 1088 -3.63 23.64 -19.70
N ALA A 1089 -4.50 23.36 -20.67
CA ALA A 1089 -4.98 22.01 -20.94
C ALA A 1089 -3.83 21.09 -21.38
N ILE A 1090 -3.97 19.79 -21.15
CA ILE A 1090 -2.92 18.80 -21.40
C ILE A 1090 -3.36 17.84 -22.52
N ALA A 1091 -2.51 17.64 -23.52
CA ALA A 1091 -2.62 16.53 -24.47
C ALA A 1091 -1.65 15.42 -24.05
N LEU A 1092 -2.12 14.17 -24.07
CA LEU A 1092 -1.26 12.98 -24.14
C LEU A 1092 -1.51 12.31 -25.50
N ILE A 1093 -0.45 12.18 -26.30
CA ILE A 1093 -0.48 11.60 -27.64
C ILE A 1093 0.31 10.29 -27.61
N GLU A 1094 -0.33 9.18 -27.92
CA GLU A 1094 0.22 7.82 -27.77
C GLU A 1094 0.44 7.12 -29.11
N ARG A 1095 1.57 6.41 -29.26
CA ARG A 1095 1.87 5.53 -30.39
C ARG A 1095 2.43 4.19 -29.91
N SER A 1096 1.68 3.13 -30.11
CA SER A 1096 2.15 1.75 -29.92
C SER A 1096 2.83 1.25 -31.19
N GLN A 1097 4.05 0.73 -31.07
CA GLN A 1097 4.73 -0.02 -32.13
C GLN A 1097 5.56 -1.16 -31.53
N PRO A 1098 5.80 -2.26 -32.28
CA PRO A 1098 6.83 -3.21 -31.89
C PRO A 1098 8.24 -2.59 -31.95
N LEU A 1099 9.17 -3.18 -31.19
CA LEU A 1099 10.62 -2.92 -31.25
C LEU A 1099 11.38 -4.24 -31.10
N LEU A 1100 12.61 -4.30 -31.65
CA LEU A 1100 13.56 -5.39 -31.44
C LEU A 1100 14.87 -4.83 -30.85
N MET A 1101 15.34 -5.36 -29.72
CA MET A 1101 16.49 -4.75 -29.01
C MET A 1101 17.78 -4.69 -29.85
N SER A 1102 18.00 -5.68 -30.71
CA SER A 1102 19.20 -5.80 -31.54
C SER A 1102 19.24 -4.84 -32.74
N GLU A 1103 18.12 -4.24 -33.14
CA GLU A 1103 18.10 -3.21 -34.21
C GLU A 1103 18.73 -1.89 -33.76
N TYR A 1104 18.73 -1.63 -32.45
CA TYR A 1104 19.21 -0.40 -31.83
C TYR A 1104 20.59 -0.57 -31.16
N LEU A 1105 21.28 -1.69 -31.39
CA LEU A 1105 22.53 -2.04 -30.74
C LEU A 1105 23.70 -1.13 -31.16
N THR A 1106 24.33 -0.46 -30.20
CA THR A 1106 25.51 0.39 -30.43
C THR A 1106 26.69 -0.01 -29.53
N THR A 1107 27.90 0.42 -29.89
CA THR A 1107 29.11 0.20 -29.08
C THR A 1107 29.31 1.27 -28.00
N ALA A 1108 28.67 2.42 -28.15
CA ALA A 1108 28.60 3.52 -27.18
C ALA A 1108 27.28 4.27 -27.40
N GLY A 1109 26.79 4.96 -26.37
CA GLY A 1109 25.51 5.67 -26.44
C GLY A 1109 25.37 6.79 -25.42
N PHE A 1110 24.17 7.37 -25.33
CA PHE A 1110 23.80 8.37 -24.30
C PHE A 1110 23.54 7.76 -22.91
N PHE A 1111 24.10 6.57 -22.65
CA PHE A 1111 24.13 5.94 -21.34
C PHE A 1111 25.31 4.94 -21.28
N ARG A 1112 25.54 4.36 -20.11
CA ARG A 1112 26.55 3.33 -19.86
C ARG A 1112 25.96 2.21 -19.02
N VAL A 1113 26.42 0.98 -19.25
CA VAL A 1113 26.07 -0.19 -18.46
C VAL A 1113 27.32 -0.67 -17.72
N ARG A 1114 27.19 -0.96 -16.44
CA ARG A 1114 28.28 -1.44 -15.56
C ARG A 1114 27.77 -2.58 -14.70
N THR A 1115 28.67 -3.47 -14.28
CA THR A 1115 28.41 -4.47 -13.26
C THR A 1115 29.57 -4.44 -12.27
N ASP A 1116 29.27 -4.51 -10.96
CA ASP A 1116 30.29 -4.50 -9.89
C ASP A 1116 31.25 -5.70 -9.98
N ALA A 1117 30.76 -6.85 -10.44
CA ALA A 1117 31.59 -7.93 -10.96
C ALA A 1117 30.93 -8.65 -12.14
N THR A 1118 31.75 -9.29 -12.98
CA THR A 1118 31.32 -10.20 -14.06
C THR A 1118 31.36 -11.68 -13.64
N THR A 1119 31.67 -11.97 -12.38
CA THR A 1119 31.66 -13.34 -11.82
C THR A 1119 30.93 -13.36 -10.48
N LEU A 1120 30.05 -14.35 -10.32
CA LEU A 1120 29.27 -14.64 -9.12
C LEU A 1120 28.90 -16.13 -9.07
N SER A 1121 28.31 -16.54 -7.96
CA SER A 1121 27.81 -17.90 -7.69
C SER A 1121 26.28 -17.93 -7.73
N VAL A 1122 25.66 -19.11 -7.88
CA VAL A 1122 24.19 -19.22 -7.71
C VAL A 1122 23.75 -18.74 -6.32
N GLY A 1123 22.72 -17.88 -6.27
CA GLY A 1123 22.22 -17.22 -5.05
C GLY A 1123 23.02 -16.00 -4.58
N GLU A 1124 24.18 -15.73 -5.18
CA GLU A 1124 25.00 -14.56 -4.88
C GLU A 1124 24.43 -13.30 -5.56
N ALA A 1125 24.52 -12.15 -4.90
CA ALA A 1125 24.03 -10.86 -5.41
C ALA A 1125 25.15 -10.01 -6.01
N ARG A 1126 24.81 -9.23 -7.04
CA ARG A 1126 25.65 -8.26 -7.76
C ARG A 1126 24.82 -7.06 -8.20
N THR A 1127 25.48 -5.97 -8.55
CA THR A 1127 24.87 -4.68 -8.88
C THR A 1127 25.06 -4.38 -10.37
N LEU A 1128 23.96 -4.43 -11.13
CA LEU A 1128 23.87 -3.90 -12.49
C LEU A 1128 23.51 -2.40 -12.40
N THR A 1129 24.45 -1.56 -12.82
CA THR A 1129 24.30 -0.11 -12.79
C THR A 1129 24.11 0.42 -14.21
N ILE A 1130 23.08 1.24 -14.42
CA ILE A 1130 22.82 1.90 -15.71
C ILE A 1130 22.93 3.41 -15.49
N ASP A 1131 23.99 4.01 -16.00
CA ASP A 1131 24.24 5.46 -15.92
C ASP A 1131 23.77 6.13 -17.21
N LEU A 1132 22.63 6.82 -17.17
CA LEU A 1132 22.23 7.77 -18.21
C LEU A 1132 23.29 8.88 -18.30
N ASP A 1133 23.63 9.28 -19.53
CA ASP A 1133 24.48 10.45 -19.76
C ASP A 1133 23.89 11.67 -19.05
N GLN A 1134 24.77 12.54 -18.53
CA GLN A 1134 24.36 13.79 -17.92
C GLN A 1134 23.61 14.68 -18.92
N SER A 1135 23.84 14.55 -20.23
CA SER A 1135 23.13 15.33 -21.27
C SER A 1135 21.61 15.11 -21.41
N ARG A 1136 20.96 14.32 -20.52
CA ARG A 1136 19.57 13.84 -20.66
C ARG A 1136 18.79 13.97 -19.35
N ASP A 1137 17.56 14.49 -19.39
CA ASP A 1137 16.68 14.52 -18.22
C ASP A 1137 16.22 13.08 -17.81
N PRO A 1138 16.66 12.52 -16.66
CA PRO A 1138 16.29 11.17 -16.23
C PRO A 1138 14.80 11.00 -15.87
N ILE A 1139 14.01 12.07 -15.90
CA ILE A 1139 12.54 12.01 -15.75
C ILE A 1139 11.87 11.60 -17.08
N GLU A 1140 12.57 11.69 -18.22
CA GLU A 1140 12.01 11.40 -19.55
C GLU A 1140 12.32 10.01 -20.11
N TYR A 1141 13.16 9.20 -19.45
CA TYR A 1141 13.72 7.96 -20.02
C TYR A 1141 13.29 6.71 -19.28
N TYR A 1142 13.13 5.63 -20.05
CA TYR A 1142 12.88 4.27 -19.58
C TYR A 1142 13.97 3.33 -20.09
N ALA A 1143 14.48 2.48 -19.20
CA ALA A 1143 15.29 1.32 -19.55
C ALA A 1143 14.37 0.10 -19.74
N VAL A 1144 14.44 -0.54 -20.90
CA VAL A 1144 13.94 -1.92 -21.10
C VAL A 1144 15.14 -2.84 -21.03
N ILE A 1145 15.04 -3.93 -20.28
CA ILE A 1145 16.20 -4.71 -19.85
C ILE A 1145 15.95 -6.19 -20.11
N ALA A 1146 16.78 -6.81 -20.94
CA ALA A 1146 16.90 -8.26 -21.07
C ALA A 1146 18.14 -8.70 -20.27
N LEU A 1147 17.93 -9.25 -19.08
CA LEU A 1147 19.03 -9.71 -18.24
C LEU A 1147 19.76 -10.91 -18.87
N PRO A 1148 21.06 -11.10 -18.55
CA PRO A 1148 21.78 -12.29 -18.98
C PRO A 1148 21.10 -13.57 -18.54
N SER A 1149 21.04 -14.58 -19.42
CA SER A 1149 20.31 -15.84 -19.21
C SER A 1149 20.73 -16.65 -17.98
N VAL A 1150 21.89 -16.32 -17.38
CA VAL A 1150 22.45 -16.93 -16.16
C VAL A 1150 22.04 -16.24 -14.85
N VAL A 1151 21.38 -15.07 -14.91
CA VAL A 1151 20.92 -14.32 -13.73
C VAL A 1151 19.41 -14.10 -13.71
N THR A 1152 18.91 -13.69 -12.54
CA THR A 1152 17.57 -13.14 -12.29
C THR A 1152 17.69 -11.77 -11.64
N LEU A 1153 16.67 -10.93 -11.77
CA LEU A 1153 16.53 -9.69 -11.01
C LEU A 1153 16.15 -9.97 -9.54
N ARG A 1154 16.66 -9.16 -8.61
CA ARG A 1154 16.07 -8.91 -7.28
C ARG A 1154 15.35 -7.56 -7.29
N GLN A 1155 14.26 -7.44 -6.52
CA GLN A 1155 13.62 -6.14 -6.29
C GLN A 1155 14.56 -5.21 -5.50
N THR A 1156 14.60 -3.93 -5.86
CA THR A 1156 15.45 -2.87 -5.28
C THR A 1156 14.66 -1.58 -5.06
N GLU A 1157 15.31 -0.54 -4.52
CA GLU A 1157 14.78 0.82 -4.40
C GLU A 1157 14.11 1.32 -5.69
N ASP A 1158 14.78 1.15 -6.82
CA ASP A 1158 14.32 1.62 -8.13
C ASP A 1158 13.17 0.75 -8.70
N ILE A 1159 12.71 -0.28 -7.95
CA ILE A 1159 11.67 -1.28 -8.31
C ILE A 1159 10.56 -1.35 -7.22
N LEU A 1160 10.53 -0.42 -6.25
CA LEU A 1160 9.70 -0.47 -5.02
C LEU A 1160 8.17 -0.51 -5.16
N ALA A 1161 7.52 -0.82 -4.02
CA ALA A 1161 6.07 -0.83 -3.77
C ALA A 1161 5.62 0.33 -2.84
N ASP A 1162 4.33 0.39 -2.47
CA ASP A 1162 3.77 1.37 -1.52
C ASP A 1162 3.55 0.83 -0.08
N TYR A 1163 3.16 1.73 0.84
CA TYR A 1163 2.91 1.42 2.25
C TYR A 1163 1.73 0.48 2.57
N ARG A 1164 0.75 0.35 1.65
CA ARG A 1164 -0.40 -0.54 1.78
C ARG A 1164 -0.09 -1.94 1.23
N GLY A 1165 1.17 -2.19 0.88
CA GLY A 1165 1.59 -3.38 0.16
C GLY A 1165 0.97 -3.45 -1.23
N GLN A 1166 0.66 -2.32 -1.87
CA GLN A 1166 0.31 -2.27 -3.29
C GLN A 1166 1.60 -2.28 -4.11
N LEU A 1167 1.66 -3.15 -5.11
CA LEU A 1167 2.91 -3.66 -5.63
C LEU A 1167 3.15 -3.16 -7.05
N LEU A 1168 4.12 -2.27 -7.24
CA LEU A 1168 4.44 -1.77 -8.58
C LEU A 1168 5.16 -2.83 -9.43
N TYR A 1169 5.96 -3.70 -8.80
CA TYR A 1169 6.63 -4.85 -9.43
C TYR A 1169 6.63 -6.13 -8.55
N GLY A 1170 5.56 -6.32 -7.75
CA GLY A 1170 5.25 -7.63 -7.15
C GLY A 1170 6.05 -8.10 -5.92
N GLN A 1171 6.14 -7.31 -4.84
CA GLN A 1171 6.71 -7.83 -3.57
C GLN A 1171 5.85 -8.99 -3.02
N LYS A 1172 6.51 -10.00 -2.46
CA LYS A 1172 5.97 -11.36 -2.49
C LYS A 1172 5.15 -11.74 -1.26
N ALA A 1173 3.84 -11.97 -1.40
CA ALA A 1173 3.07 -12.76 -0.43
C ALA A 1173 3.67 -14.18 -0.27
N SER A 1174 4.24 -14.73 -1.35
CA SER A 1174 5.39 -15.64 -1.33
C SER A 1174 5.93 -15.74 -2.77
N GLY A 1175 7.18 -16.14 -2.98
CA GLY A 1175 7.55 -16.57 -4.33
C GLY A 1175 9.01 -16.86 -4.67
N GLY A 1176 9.18 -17.77 -5.61
CA GLY A 1176 10.46 -18.20 -6.19
C GLY A 1176 10.65 -17.76 -7.65
N GLU A 1177 9.79 -16.88 -8.17
CA GLU A 1177 9.86 -16.35 -9.55
C GLU A 1177 11.22 -15.76 -9.91
N ARG A 1178 11.70 -16.06 -11.11
CA ARG A 1178 12.93 -15.54 -11.73
C ARG A 1178 12.59 -14.53 -12.83
N ILE A 1179 12.80 -13.25 -12.59
CA ILE A 1179 12.54 -12.17 -13.55
C ILE A 1179 13.76 -12.01 -14.46
N GLN A 1180 13.55 -12.03 -15.79
CA GLN A 1180 14.61 -11.87 -16.79
C GLN A 1180 14.37 -10.72 -17.77
N PHE A 1181 13.14 -10.25 -17.96
CA PHE A 1181 12.86 -9.07 -18.78
C PHE A 1181 11.77 -8.16 -18.23
N LEU A 1182 12.04 -6.85 -18.25
CA LEU A 1182 11.21 -5.81 -17.64
C LEU A 1182 11.49 -4.41 -18.25
N THR A 1183 10.61 -3.46 -17.95
CA THR A 1183 10.75 -2.02 -18.25
C THR A 1183 10.79 -1.24 -16.93
N VAL A 1184 11.75 -0.33 -16.75
CA VAL A 1184 11.95 0.50 -15.54
C VAL A 1184 12.19 1.97 -15.92
N PRO A 1185 11.50 2.96 -15.32
CA PRO A 1185 11.81 4.38 -15.46
C PRO A 1185 13.09 4.79 -14.73
N PHE A 1186 13.85 5.77 -15.24
CA PHE A 1186 15.04 6.31 -14.56
C PHE A 1186 14.73 7.10 -13.27
N ARG A 1187 13.45 7.38 -12.97
CA ARG A 1187 12.97 7.92 -11.68
C ARG A 1187 13.81 9.11 -11.16
N GLY A 1188 14.14 10.05 -12.06
CA GLY A 1188 14.84 11.28 -11.73
C GLY A 1188 16.29 11.11 -11.24
N ARG A 1189 16.83 9.88 -11.28
CA ARG A 1189 18.24 9.56 -11.01
C ARG A 1189 18.90 9.26 -12.37
N HIS A 1190 20.08 9.82 -12.64
CA HIS A 1190 20.86 9.39 -13.82
C HIS A 1190 21.31 7.93 -13.70
N THR A 1191 21.52 7.46 -12.47
CA THR A 1191 21.94 6.09 -12.18
C THR A 1191 20.78 5.26 -11.69
N LEU A 1192 20.44 4.19 -12.42
CA LEU A 1192 19.61 3.09 -11.94
C LEU A 1192 20.51 2.01 -11.31
N SER A 1193 20.11 1.51 -10.13
CA SER A 1193 20.84 0.49 -9.38
C SER A 1193 19.98 -0.77 -9.20
N LEU A 1194 20.31 -1.80 -9.99
CA LEU A 1194 19.51 -3.02 -10.11
C LEU A 1194 20.31 -4.19 -9.56
N VAL A 1195 19.82 -4.82 -8.50
CA VAL A 1195 20.48 -5.99 -7.92
C VAL A 1195 20.09 -7.21 -8.74
N ILE A 1196 21.09 -7.89 -9.29
CA ILE A 1196 20.97 -9.12 -10.03
C ILE A 1196 21.55 -10.28 -9.21
N GLU A 1197 21.12 -11.49 -9.52
CA GLU A 1197 21.41 -12.69 -8.72
C GLU A 1197 21.71 -13.90 -9.61
N GLY A 1198 22.71 -14.69 -9.24
CA GLY A 1198 23.08 -15.91 -9.96
C GLY A 1198 21.96 -16.95 -9.94
N ALA A 1199 21.43 -17.30 -11.10
CA ALA A 1199 20.26 -18.18 -11.23
C ALA A 1199 20.61 -19.56 -11.81
N LEU A 1200 21.55 -19.62 -12.77
CA LEU A 1200 21.98 -20.84 -13.47
C LEU A 1200 23.48 -20.75 -13.79
N PRO A 1201 24.30 -21.81 -13.55
CA PRO A 1201 25.71 -21.80 -13.92
C PRO A 1201 25.92 -21.63 -15.43
N GLY A 1202 27.00 -20.96 -15.83
CA GLY A 1202 27.31 -20.69 -17.24
C GLY A 1202 27.82 -19.27 -17.48
N ARG A 1203 27.72 -18.78 -18.72
CA ARG A 1203 28.10 -17.42 -19.11
C ARG A 1203 27.14 -16.82 -20.14
N SER A 1204 26.69 -15.59 -19.93
CA SER A 1204 25.80 -14.86 -20.86
C SER A 1204 26.08 -13.35 -20.84
N HIS A 1205 25.97 -12.67 -21.98
CA HIS A 1205 25.69 -11.23 -22.01
C HIS A 1205 24.18 -11.00 -21.81
N GLY A 1206 23.77 -9.74 -21.74
CA GLY A 1206 22.38 -9.30 -21.80
C GLY A 1206 22.27 -7.98 -22.56
N PHE A 1207 21.10 -7.32 -22.53
CA PHE A 1207 20.86 -6.06 -23.22
C PHE A 1207 20.13 -5.05 -22.33
N VAL A 1208 20.53 -3.79 -22.41
CA VAL A 1208 19.76 -2.64 -21.90
C VAL A 1208 19.44 -1.74 -23.08
N MET A 1209 18.16 -1.55 -23.38
CA MET A 1209 17.68 -0.56 -24.33
C MET A 1209 17.12 0.64 -23.56
N VAL A 1210 17.75 1.81 -23.69
CA VAL A 1210 17.23 3.05 -23.13
C VAL A 1210 16.49 3.83 -24.22
N ARG A 1211 15.26 4.25 -23.92
CA ARG A 1211 14.40 5.06 -24.81
C ARG A 1211 13.89 6.32 -24.12
N HIS A 1212 13.72 7.39 -24.89
CA HIS A 1212 12.89 8.51 -24.46
C HIS A 1212 11.41 8.08 -24.44
N GLN A 1213 10.62 8.61 -23.50
CA GLN A 1213 9.23 8.19 -23.29
C GLN A 1213 8.32 8.46 -24.50
N GLY A 1214 8.51 9.58 -25.19
CA GLY A 1214 7.63 10.07 -26.26
C GLY A 1214 8.30 10.34 -27.62
N ASN A 1215 9.59 10.01 -27.77
CA ASN A 1215 10.33 10.27 -29.02
C ASN A 1215 10.94 8.96 -29.55
N PRO A 1216 10.34 8.33 -30.57
CA PRO A 1216 10.79 7.05 -31.10
C PRO A 1216 12.11 7.14 -31.90
N ALA A 1217 12.68 8.35 -32.11
CA ALA A 1217 14.00 8.53 -32.70
C ALA A 1217 15.14 8.49 -31.66
N ILE A 1218 14.83 8.53 -30.35
CA ILE A 1218 15.83 8.51 -29.27
C ILE A 1218 15.73 7.17 -28.54
N ILE A 1219 16.36 6.15 -29.14
CA ILE A 1219 16.44 4.77 -28.66
C ILE A 1219 17.85 4.25 -28.93
N GLN A 1220 18.51 3.65 -27.94
CA GLN A 1220 19.79 2.94 -28.09
C GLN A 1220 19.85 1.72 -27.19
N THR A 1221 20.47 0.64 -27.66
CA THR A 1221 20.73 -0.59 -26.90
C THR A 1221 22.24 -0.77 -26.69
N LEU A 1222 22.66 -1.09 -25.47
CA LEU A 1222 24.02 -1.52 -25.14
C LEU A 1222 24.00 -2.94 -24.55
N GLU A 1223 25.08 -3.68 -24.76
CA GLU A 1223 25.26 -4.99 -24.12
C GLU A 1223 25.57 -4.86 -22.61
N ILE A 1224 24.97 -5.73 -21.81
CA ILE A 1224 25.40 -6.00 -20.44
C ILE A 1224 26.66 -6.88 -20.53
N PRO A 1225 27.80 -6.49 -19.90
CA PRO A 1225 29.04 -7.25 -19.95
C PRO A 1225 28.85 -8.73 -19.59
N ALA A 1226 29.46 -9.64 -20.35
CA ALA A 1226 29.20 -11.08 -20.23
C ALA A 1226 29.49 -11.64 -18.84
N ILE A 1227 28.42 -11.90 -18.08
CA ILE A 1227 28.42 -12.40 -16.71
C ILE A 1227 28.63 -13.92 -16.70
N THR A 1228 29.48 -14.40 -15.80
CA THR A 1228 29.73 -15.83 -15.55
C THR A 1228 29.19 -16.22 -14.17
N CYS A 1229 28.19 -17.10 -14.14
CA CYS A 1229 27.69 -17.69 -12.91
C CYS A 1229 28.36 -19.05 -12.68
N ARG A 1230 28.76 -19.32 -11.43
CA ARG A 1230 29.30 -20.61 -10.98
C ARG A 1230 28.23 -21.40 -10.21
#